data_AF-A0A1D7VQD1-F1
#
_entry.id   AF-A0A1D7VQD1-F1
#
_cell.length_a   1.000
_cell.length_b   1.000
_cell.length_c   1.000
_cell.angle_alpha   90.00
_cell.angle_beta   90.00
_cell.angle_gamma   90.00
#
_symmetry.space_group_name_H-M   'P 1'
#
loop_
_entity.id
_entity.type
_entity.pdbx_description
1 polymer ?
#
loop_
_entity_poly.entity_id
_entity_poly.type
_entity_poly.pdbx_seq_one_letter_code
_entity_poly.pdbx_strand_id
1 'polypeptide(L)'
;MPRWKAFGGALFRVLAVWLMSSLTLLLLAALLPDFRLQSGSGDSLTRTALTAALGAGAFGLLGAVVWPVLVRALLLVPALVLGLLVFFLNGSLLLLALDLLPAGSGRAAPQTAVIVAAAMSAASSATSGFLAVRNDEAYHRRLVRLAGRRRTRRARPRPDTPGTVFLQLDGLGHDLLREATRGDRPLMPTVARWTGTSHRLTPWRTDWSSQTGASQLALLHGSNEDLPAFRWYEKDTGRLVVSNRPTGAAELQRRAVERTGDGGLLTQDGASRGNLFSGGADQVALVMSVAARRGRHNRSRAGYFAYFSDPANATRTAVSFVAEVVREVVQSLRTRCRRELPRVRRGGLYPVIRAFATVVERDVVVAAVMGDLLAGRTAVYADLVAYDEVAHHSGPAHRDTHRVLRSLDRAVALIARAAAHAPRPYRIVLLSDHGQSHGPTFRRRYGLSLGALVRAGCGLPVRRRADRTPSGAEAREAARAALHRPEEPVGDAPGAAGPPERDGDTTHPLVLASGNLGLVSFPDVPGRITREELDRRHPALLGTLTDHPGIGFVLVRSAEHGPVVLGPAGAEHRLDTGRVLGSDPLAPFGPGAAAAVRRTARFPHAADLMINSSYDPATGAVHAFEEQIGSHGGLGGAQSHPFLLWPAELTPPSPDGAPLTGAEAVHRVLRRWLREADGPQLPLEEATNEPSGR
;
A
#
# COMPACT_ATOMS: atom_id res chain seq x y z
N MET A 1 -29.50 -24.53 -7.81
CA MET A 1 -30.45 -23.67 -7.06
C MET A 1 -31.21 -22.78 -8.03
N PRO A 2 -32.56 -22.72 -7.97
CA PRO A 2 -33.35 -22.34 -9.13
C PRO A 2 -33.41 -20.82 -9.32
N ARG A 3 -33.29 -20.39 -10.59
CA ARG A 3 -33.20 -19.00 -11.09
C ARG A 3 -34.26 -18.04 -10.52
N TRP A 4 -35.39 -18.56 -10.06
CA TRP A 4 -36.50 -17.86 -9.41
C TRP A 4 -36.11 -17.18 -8.10
N LYS A 5 -35.29 -17.83 -7.24
CA LYS A 5 -34.80 -17.20 -5.99
C LYS A 5 -33.79 -16.07 -6.26
N ALA A 6 -33.03 -16.17 -7.36
CA ALA A 6 -32.07 -15.15 -7.77
C ALA A 6 -32.74 -13.93 -8.43
N PHE A 7 -33.79 -14.16 -9.22
CA PHE A 7 -34.62 -13.10 -9.78
C PHE A 7 -35.45 -12.42 -8.67
N GLY A 8 -36.04 -13.19 -7.77
CA GLY A 8 -36.77 -12.68 -6.61
C GLY A 8 -35.90 -11.85 -5.66
N GLY A 9 -34.63 -12.25 -5.43
CA GLY A 9 -33.70 -11.45 -4.63
C GLY A 9 -33.23 -10.15 -5.28
N ALA A 10 -33.05 -10.15 -6.60
CA ALA A 10 -32.70 -8.93 -7.34
C ALA A 10 -33.90 -7.98 -7.42
N LEU A 11 -35.08 -8.50 -7.71
CA LEU A 11 -36.34 -7.78 -7.72
C LEU A 11 -36.65 -7.21 -6.34
N PHE A 12 -36.51 -8.00 -5.27
CA PHE A 12 -36.67 -7.53 -3.89
C PHE A 12 -35.71 -6.38 -3.57
N ARG A 13 -34.46 -6.44 -4.03
CA ARG A 13 -33.49 -5.36 -3.79
C ARG A 13 -33.85 -4.09 -4.54
N VAL A 14 -34.27 -4.21 -5.80
CA VAL A 14 -34.76 -3.08 -6.59
C VAL A 14 -36.00 -2.47 -5.93
N LEU A 15 -36.97 -3.29 -5.53
CA LEU A 15 -38.18 -2.87 -4.84
C LEU A 15 -37.88 -2.24 -3.47
N ALA A 16 -36.94 -2.79 -2.70
CA ALA A 16 -36.57 -2.26 -1.39
C ALA A 16 -35.84 -0.91 -1.50
N VAL A 17 -34.91 -0.77 -2.46
CA VAL A 17 -34.25 0.51 -2.74
C VAL A 17 -35.29 1.51 -3.24
N TRP A 18 -36.16 1.10 -4.16
CA TRP A 18 -37.21 1.95 -4.70
C TRP A 18 -38.19 2.43 -3.62
N LEU A 19 -38.65 1.52 -2.75
CA LEU A 19 -39.50 1.85 -1.61
C LEU A 19 -38.81 2.81 -0.65
N MET A 20 -37.56 2.55 -0.26
CA MET A 20 -36.81 3.43 0.64
C MET A 20 -36.55 4.80 0.02
N SER A 21 -36.24 4.88 -1.28
CA SER A 21 -36.10 6.14 -2.00
C SER A 21 -37.42 6.92 -2.06
N SER A 22 -38.55 6.22 -2.22
CA SER A 22 -39.88 6.82 -2.23
C SER A 22 -40.27 7.36 -0.84
N LEU A 23 -40.01 6.58 0.21
CA LEU A 23 -40.21 7.01 1.60
C LEU A 23 -39.31 8.19 1.98
N THR A 24 -38.07 8.20 1.49
CA THR A 24 -37.13 9.30 1.72
C THR A 24 -37.61 10.58 1.04
N LEU A 25 -38.11 10.49 -0.20
CA LEU A 25 -38.72 11.64 -0.89
C LEU A 25 -39.93 12.20 -0.13
N LEU A 26 -40.80 11.33 0.37
CA LEU A 26 -41.96 11.73 1.17
C LEU A 26 -41.55 12.41 2.49
N LEU A 27 -40.56 11.85 3.18
CA LEU A 27 -40.03 12.42 4.42
C LEU A 27 -39.39 13.80 4.18
N LEU A 28 -38.63 13.94 3.08
CA LEU A 28 -38.01 15.21 2.72
C LEU A 28 -39.04 16.25 2.31
N ALA A 29 -40.11 15.86 1.63
CA ALA A 29 -41.22 16.75 1.30
C ALA A 29 -42.00 17.23 2.53
N ALA A 30 -42.04 16.43 3.60
CA ALA A 30 -42.64 16.82 4.87
C ALA A 30 -41.73 17.74 5.71
N LEU A 31 -40.41 17.56 5.65
CA LEU A 31 -39.44 18.29 6.48
C LEU A 31 -38.96 19.60 5.86
N LEU A 32 -38.98 19.73 4.54
CA LEU A 32 -38.45 20.90 3.82
C LEU A 32 -39.62 21.70 3.20
N PRO A 33 -39.96 22.89 3.74
CA PRO A 33 -41.11 23.67 3.29
C PRO A 33 -41.04 24.09 1.81
N ASP A 34 -39.81 24.19 1.29
CA ASP A 34 -39.49 24.58 -0.10
C ASP A 34 -39.35 23.37 -1.04
N PHE A 35 -39.51 22.14 -0.55
CA PHE A 35 -39.48 20.92 -1.36
C PHE A 35 -40.88 20.33 -1.47
N ARG A 36 -41.66 20.79 -2.45
CA ARG A 36 -43.03 20.35 -2.64
C ARG A 36 -43.11 19.32 -3.77
N LEU A 37 -43.59 18.13 -3.45
CA LEU A 37 -44.06 17.11 -4.42
C LEU A 37 -45.48 17.41 -4.93
N GLN A 38 -46.03 18.58 -4.58
CA GLN A 38 -47.41 19.02 -4.81
C GLN A 38 -47.46 20.13 -5.86
N SER A 39 -48.54 20.17 -6.65
CA SER A 39 -49.03 21.42 -7.23
C SER A 39 -50.02 22.08 -6.26
N GLY A 40 -50.24 23.40 -6.38
CA GLY A 40 -51.02 24.20 -5.42
C GLY A 40 -52.53 23.90 -5.31
N SER A 41 -53.04 22.78 -5.83
CA SER A 41 -54.44 22.37 -5.72
C SER A 41 -54.56 20.97 -5.09
N GLY A 42 -55.38 20.85 -4.05
CA GLY A 42 -55.40 19.73 -3.11
C GLY A 42 -55.66 18.36 -3.72
N ASP A 43 -54.60 17.56 -3.82
CA ASP A 43 -54.62 16.17 -4.27
C ASP A 43 -54.42 15.17 -3.12
N SER A 44 -55.00 13.97 -3.26
CA SER A 44 -55.02 12.94 -2.20
C SER A 44 -53.62 12.43 -1.83
N LEU A 45 -53.48 11.93 -0.58
CA LEU A 45 -52.26 11.26 -0.09
C LEU A 45 -51.74 10.18 -1.05
N THR A 46 -52.64 9.52 -1.78
CA THR A 46 -52.33 8.47 -2.77
C THR A 46 -51.60 9.01 -4.00
N ARG A 47 -51.96 10.21 -4.49
CA ARG A 47 -51.26 10.84 -5.63
C ARG A 47 -49.85 11.26 -5.25
N THR A 48 -49.66 11.83 -4.05
CA THR A 48 -48.33 12.22 -3.56
C THR A 48 -47.39 11.01 -3.42
N ALA A 49 -47.90 9.90 -2.89
CA ALA A 49 -47.13 8.66 -2.80
C ALA A 49 -46.78 8.07 -4.17
N LEU A 50 -47.70 8.15 -5.14
CA LEU A 50 -47.46 7.71 -6.52
C LEU A 50 -46.40 8.57 -7.23
N THR A 51 -46.44 9.89 -7.06
CA THR A 51 -45.45 10.82 -7.61
C THR A 51 -44.06 10.58 -7.02
N ALA A 52 -43.98 10.34 -5.71
CA ALA A 52 -42.72 9.97 -5.05
C ALA A 52 -42.16 8.64 -5.59
N ALA A 53 -43.03 7.65 -5.82
CA ALA A 53 -42.63 6.37 -6.41
C ALA A 53 -42.15 6.54 -7.86
N LEU A 54 -42.90 7.23 -8.70
CA LEU A 54 -42.49 7.48 -10.09
C LEU A 54 -41.20 8.29 -10.18
N GLY A 55 -41.04 9.32 -9.34
CA GLY A 55 -39.81 10.11 -9.25
C GLY A 55 -38.60 9.28 -8.80
N ALA A 56 -38.77 8.44 -7.77
CA ALA A 56 -37.72 7.51 -7.34
C ALA A 56 -37.34 6.48 -8.43
N GLY A 57 -38.33 6.01 -9.21
CA GLY A 57 -38.12 5.08 -10.32
C GLY A 57 -37.37 5.72 -11.49
N ALA A 58 -37.79 6.92 -11.90
CA ALA A 58 -37.13 7.69 -12.96
C ALA A 58 -35.69 8.07 -12.59
N PHE A 59 -35.47 8.53 -11.35
CA PHE A 59 -34.13 8.80 -10.82
C PHE A 59 -33.24 7.55 -10.84
N GLY A 60 -33.78 6.40 -10.42
CA GLY A 60 -33.06 5.13 -10.45
C GLY A 60 -32.67 4.68 -11.87
N LEU A 61 -33.57 4.86 -12.84
CA LEU A 61 -33.33 4.52 -14.24
C LEU A 61 -32.30 5.44 -14.90
N LEU A 62 -32.45 6.76 -14.74
CA LEU A 62 -31.50 7.75 -15.25
C LEU A 62 -30.12 7.55 -14.64
N GLY A 63 -30.05 7.28 -13.33
CA GLY A 63 -28.82 6.90 -12.64
C GLY A 63 -28.17 5.65 -13.24
N ALA A 64 -28.94 4.64 -13.65
CA ALA A 64 -28.38 3.42 -14.25
C ALA A 64 -27.79 3.64 -15.66
N VAL A 65 -28.33 4.59 -16.44
CA VAL A 65 -27.97 4.81 -17.85
C VAL A 65 -26.96 5.94 -18.03
N VAL A 66 -27.14 7.06 -17.33
CA VAL A 66 -26.28 8.25 -17.45
C VAL A 66 -24.94 8.04 -16.73
N TRP A 67 -24.96 7.31 -15.61
CA TRP A 67 -23.78 7.12 -14.77
C TRP A 67 -22.57 6.47 -15.45
N PRO A 68 -22.71 5.37 -16.22
CA PRO A 68 -21.55 4.75 -16.88
C PRO A 68 -20.90 5.65 -17.93
N VAL A 69 -21.71 6.48 -18.60
CA VAL A 69 -21.24 7.45 -19.60
C VAL A 69 -20.51 8.60 -18.92
N LEU A 70 -21.06 9.09 -17.82
CA LEU A 70 -20.50 10.19 -17.06
C LEU A 70 -19.15 9.83 -16.40
N VAL A 71 -19.06 8.67 -15.76
CA VAL A 71 -17.79 8.18 -15.17
C VAL A 71 -16.70 8.08 -16.25
N ARG A 72 -17.05 7.71 -17.48
CA ARG A 72 -16.11 7.65 -18.61
C ARG A 72 -15.57 9.03 -19.00
N ALA A 73 -16.36 10.08 -18.84
CA ALA A 73 -15.96 11.47 -19.09
C ALA A 73 -15.19 12.11 -17.93
N LEU A 74 -15.48 11.71 -16.68
CA LEU A 74 -14.99 12.36 -15.45
C LEU A 74 -13.63 11.86 -14.92
N LEU A 75 -13.05 10.80 -15.51
CA LEU A 75 -11.74 10.26 -15.10
C LEU A 75 -10.53 11.19 -15.38
N LEU A 76 -10.78 12.46 -15.71
CA LEU A 76 -9.80 13.53 -15.83
C LEU A 76 -9.71 14.42 -14.58
N VAL A 77 -10.56 14.23 -13.56
CA VAL A 77 -10.71 15.20 -12.47
C VAL A 77 -10.55 14.55 -11.08
N PRO A 78 -9.94 15.22 -10.07
CA PRO A 78 -9.64 14.61 -8.77
C PRO A 78 -10.84 14.01 -8.03
N ALA A 79 -10.62 13.00 -7.18
CA ALA A 79 -11.65 12.29 -6.42
C ALA A 79 -12.58 13.21 -5.59
N LEU A 80 -12.08 14.35 -5.11
CA LEU A 80 -12.89 15.39 -4.45
C LEU A 80 -13.89 16.03 -5.43
N VAL A 81 -13.45 16.31 -6.66
CA VAL A 81 -14.31 16.81 -7.73
C VAL A 81 -15.26 15.73 -8.21
N LEU A 82 -14.84 14.46 -8.25
CA LEU A 82 -15.75 13.35 -8.52
C LEU A 82 -16.87 13.32 -7.46
N GLY A 83 -16.55 13.43 -6.16
CA GLY A 83 -17.57 13.49 -5.10
C GLY A 83 -18.51 14.70 -5.21
N LEU A 84 -17.97 15.90 -5.43
CA LEU A 84 -18.74 17.14 -5.61
C LEU A 84 -19.61 17.12 -6.88
N LEU A 85 -19.09 16.56 -7.97
CA LEU A 85 -19.77 16.48 -9.25
C LEU A 85 -20.85 15.40 -9.23
N VAL A 86 -20.62 14.28 -8.55
CA VAL A 86 -21.64 13.25 -8.26
C VAL A 86 -22.80 13.84 -7.46
N PHE A 87 -22.48 14.66 -6.46
CA PHE A 87 -23.45 15.39 -5.68
C PHE A 87 -24.26 16.38 -6.52
N PHE A 88 -23.59 17.17 -7.36
CA PHE A 88 -24.23 18.12 -8.27
C PHE A 88 -25.13 17.42 -9.29
N LEU A 89 -24.65 16.36 -9.94
CA LEU A 89 -25.41 15.59 -10.93
C LEU A 89 -26.58 14.83 -10.35
N ASN A 90 -26.47 14.26 -9.14
CA ASN A 90 -27.62 13.65 -8.48
C ASN A 90 -28.68 14.71 -8.17
N GLY A 91 -28.27 15.93 -7.78
CA GLY A 91 -29.17 17.08 -7.67
C GLY A 91 -29.84 17.45 -8.99
N SER A 92 -29.06 17.54 -10.06
CA SER A 92 -29.59 17.87 -11.41
C SER A 92 -30.51 16.79 -11.98
N LEU A 93 -30.20 15.51 -11.75
CA LEU A 93 -31.02 14.38 -12.18
C LEU A 93 -32.34 14.29 -11.41
N LEU A 94 -32.33 14.63 -10.12
CA LEU A 94 -33.54 14.74 -9.33
C LEU A 94 -34.43 15.87 -9.85
N LEU A 95 -33.86 17.04 -10.15
CA LEU A 95 -34.59 18.15 -10.76
C LEU A 95 -35.19 17.75 -12.12
N LEU A 96 -34.40 17.10 -12.98
CA LEU A 96 -34.87 16.59 -14.27
C LEU A 96 -35.99 15.55 -14.11
N ALA A 97 -35.87 14.65 -13.13
CA ALA A 97 -36.91 13.66 -12.84
C ALA A 97 -38.21 14.29 -12.33
N LEU A 98 -38.13 15.38 -11.57
CA LEU A 98 -39.28 16.17 -11.11
C LEU A 98 -39.94 16.93 -12.28
N ASP A 99 -39.17 17.42 -13.23
CA ASP A 99 -39.67 18.09 -14.44
C ASP A 99 -40.34 17.11 -15.43
N LEU A 100 -39.91 15.85 -15.45
CA LEU A 100 -40.47 14.80 -16.33
C LEU A 100 -41.77 14.17 -15.79
N LEU A 101 -42.22 14.53 -14.59
CA LEU A 101 -43.45 14.00 -13.99
C LEU A 101 -44.69 14.76 -14.52
N PRO A 102 -45.72 14.07 -15.05
CA PRO A 102 -46.92 14.73 -15.61
C PRO A 102 -47.78 15.50 -14.61
N ALA A 103 -47.55 15.32 -13.31
CA ALA A 103 -48.30 15.96 -12.24
C ALA A 103 -47.55 17.20 -11.72
N GLY A 104 -47.68 18.32 -12.45
CA GLY A 104 -47.45 19.69 -11.97
C GLY A 104 -46.05 20.02 -11.44
N SER A 105 -45.30 20.80 -12.23
CA SER A 105 -43.98 21.40 -11.94
C SER A 105 -43.66 21.59 -10.44
N GLY A 106 -43.03 20.59 -9.83
CA GLY A 106 -42.51 20.68 -8.47
C GLY A 106 -41.33 21.64 -8.45
N ARG A 107 -41.54 22.87 -7.97
CA ARG A 107 -40.46 23.85 -7.79
C ARG A 107 -39.70 23.53 -6.52
N ALA A 108 -38.46 23.06 -6.65
CA ALA A 108 -37.49 23.03 -5.57
C ALA A 108 -36.45 24.14 -5.81
N ALA A 109 -36.20 24.98 -4.81
CA ALA A 109 -35.08 25.92 -4.88
C ALA A 109 -33.76 25.15 -5.08
N PRO A 110 -32.78 25.66 -5.86
CA PRO A 110 -31.54 24.92 -6.16
C PRO A 110 -30.81 24.44 -4.90
N GLN A 111 -30.80 25.23 -3.82
CA GLN A 111 -30.21 24.84 -2.55
C GLN A 111 -30.95 23.67 -1.88
N THR A 112 -32.28 23.65 -1.96
CA THR A 112 -33.14 22.62 -1.37
C THR A 112 -33.08 21.31 -2.16
N ALA A 113 -33.05 21.38 -3.50
CA ALA A 113 -32.85 20.21 -4.36
C ALA A 113 -31.51 19.52 -4.08
N VAL A 114 -30.47 20.32 -3.79
CA VAL A 114 -29.16 19.85 -3.38
C VAL A 114 -29.21 19.11 -2.03
N ILE A 115 -29.90 19.66 -1.03
CA ILE A 115 -30.09 19.00 0.29
C ILE A 115 -30.89 17.70 0.16
N VAL A 116 -31.94 17.71 -0.67
CA VAL A 116 -32.78 16.53 -0.92
C VAL A 116 -31.99 15.44 -1.62
N ALA A 117 -31.22 15.78 -2.66
CA ALA A 117 -30.35 14.84 -3.35
C ALA A 117 -29.25 14.29 -2.43
N ALA A 118 -28.73 15.11 -1.51
CA ALA A 118 -27.80 14.69 -0.47
C ALA A 118 -28.42 13.66 0.48
N ALA A 119 -29.62 13.97 1.00
CA ALA A 119 -30.34 13.13 1.94
C ALA A 119 -30.83 11.82 1.28
N MET A 120 -31.31 11.87 0.04
CA MET A 120 -31.65 10.69 -0.75
C MET A 120 -30.43 9.83 -1.07
N SER A 121 -29.32 10.45 -1.47
CA SER A 121 -28.06 9.73 -1.68
C SER A 121 -27.61 9.09 -0.39
N ALA A 122 -27.64 9.80 0.75
CA ALA A 122 -27.27 9.27 2.05
C ALA A 122 -28.20 8.15 2.52
N ALA A 123 -29.51 8.27 2.36
CA ALA A 123 -30.50 7.25 2.72
C ALA A 123 -30.39 6.01 1.82
N SER A 124 -30.21 6.20 0.51
CA SER A 124 -29.96 5.11 -0.45
C SER A 124 -28.63 4.43 -0.17
N SER A 125 -27.60 5.20 0.22
CA SER A 125 -26.29 4.69 0.64
C SER A 125 -26.37 3.91 1.95
N ALA A 126 -27.10 4.43 2.94
CA ALA A 126 -27.27 3.81 4.25
C ALA A 126 -28.11 2.54 4.14
N THR A 127 -29.16 2.56 3.32
CA THR A 127 -29.99 1.39 3.01
C THR A 127 -29.18 0.36 2.23
N SER A 128 -28.46 0.78 1.19
CA SER A 128 -27.59 -0.11 0.40
C SER A 128 -26.43 -0.64 1.24
N GLY A 129 -25.89 0.17 2.15
CA GLY A 129 -24.82 -0.16 3.08
C GLY A 129 -25.28 -1.11 4.18
N PHE A 130 -26.43 -0.87 4.80
CA PHE A 130 -27.06 -1.76 5.78
C PHE A 130 -27.43 -3.11 5.14
N LEU A 131 -27.99 -3.08 3.93
CA LEU A 131 -28.23 -4.27 3.13
C LEU A 131 -26.91 -4.92 2.70
N ALA A 132 -25.84 -4.17 2.38
CA ALA A 132 -24.52 -4.69 1.99
C ALA A 132 -23.75 -5.33 3.15
N VAL A 133 -23.85 -4.77 4.37
CA VAL A 133 -23.28 -5.31 5.61
C VAL A 133 -23.93 -6.65 5.96
N ARG A 134 -25.15 -6.91 5.50
CA ARG A 134 -25.83 -8.22 5.56
C ARG A 134 -25.70 -9.06 4.27
N ASN A 135 -25.08 -8.56 3.20
CA ASN A 135 -25.06 -9.16 1.85
C ASN A 135 -23.64 -9.48 1.34
N ASP A 136 -22.86 -10.28 2.09
CA ASP A 136 -21.81 -11.08 1.44
C ASP A 136 -22.42 -11.95 0.31
N GLU A 137 -23.70 -12.33 0.44
CA GLU A 137 -24.47 -13.18 -0.49
C GLU A 137 -24.83 -12.53 -1.84
N ALA A 138 -25.05 -11.21 -1.91
CA ALA A 138 -25.39 -10.54 -3.19
C ALA A 138 -24.15 -10.34 -4.06
N TYR A 139 -23.00 -10.06 -3.43
CA TYR A 139 -21.71 -9.98 -4.09
C TYR A 139 -21.24 -11.37 -4.55
N HIS A 140 -21.38 -12.37 -3.67
CA HIS A 140 -21.19 -13.79 -3.99
C HIS A 140 -22.02 -14.23 -5.21
N ARG A 141 -23.32 -13.89 -5.27
CA ARG A 141 -24.18 -14.18 -6.43
C ARG A 141 -23.79 -13.43 -7.71
N ARG A 142 -23.15 -12.27 -7.63
CA ARG A 142 -22.56 -11.58 -8.82
C ARG A 142 -21.31 -12.33 -9.29
N LEU A 143 -20.45 -12.77 -8.38
CA LEU A 143 -19.28 -13.60 -8.69
C LEU A 143 -19.69 -14.94 -9.32
N VAL A 144 -20.70 -15.63 -8.76
CA VAL A 144 -21.27 -16.87 -9.31
C VAL A 144 -21.87 -16.65 -10.70
N ARG A 145 -22.54 -15.50 -10.95
CA ARG A 145 -23.08 -15.16 -12.28
C ARG A 145 -21.99 -14.85 -13.30
N LEU A 146 -20.93 -14.15 -12.91
CA LEU A 146 -19.78 -13.86 -13.77
C LEU A 146 -18.98 -15.14 -14.09
N ALA A 147 -18.77 -16.00 -13.09
CA ALA A 147 -18.17 -17.33 -13.27
C ALA A 147 -19.05 -18.21 -14.16
N GLY A 148 -20.37 -18.25 -13.93
CA GLY A 148 -21.32 -19.05 -14.70
C GLY A 148 -21.44 -18.63 -16.17
N ARG A 149 -21.46 -17.32 -16.47
CA ARG A 149 -21.50 -16.80 -17.86
C ARG A 149 -20.22 -17.10 -18.66
N ARG A 150 -19.07 -17.21 -17.99
CA ARG A 150 -17.81 -17.62 -18.63
C ARG A 150 -17.70 -19.14 -18.79
N ARG A 151 -18.25 -19.91 -17.83
CA ARG A 151 -18.32 -21.38 -17.87
C ARG A 151 -19.12 -21.88 -19.08
N THR A 152 -20.17 -21.17 -19.49
CA THR A 152 -20.96 -21.49 -20.69
C THR A 152 -20.28 -21.09 -22.01
N ARG A 153 -19.23 -20.25 -21.99
CA ARG A 153 -18.53 -19.78 -23.20
C ARG A 153 -17.21 -20.49 -23.49
N ARG A 154 -16.65 -21.23 -22.53
CA ARG A 154 -15.49 -22.12 -22.72
C ARG A 154 -15.77 -23.42 -21.96
N ALA A 155 -16.37 -24.37 -22.65
CA ALA A 155 -16.37 -25.78 -22.26
C ALA A 155 -14.98 -26.39 -22.52
N ARG A 156 -13.95 -25.84 -21.88
CA ARG A 156 -12.64 -26.50 -21.77
C ARG A 156 -12.56 -27.13 -20.39
N PRO A 157 -11.96 -28.33 -20.25
CA PRO A 157 -11.70 -28.91 -18.94
C PRO A 157 -10.94 -27.90 -18.07
N ARG A 158 -11.23 -27.92 -16.77
CA ARG A 158 -10.56 -27.08 -15.79
C ARG A 158 -9.05 -27.40 -15.89
N PRO A 159 -8.15 -26.42 -16.10
CA PRO A 159 -6.74 -26.70 -15.94
C PRO A 159 -6.53 -27.17 -14.49
N ASP A 160 -5.99 -28.38 -14.33
CA ASP A 160 -5.73 -28.95 -13.00
C ASP A 160 -4.56 -28.25 -12.30
N THR A 161 -3.68 -27.61 -13.08
CA THR A 161 -2.62 -26.71 -12.64
C THR A 161 -3.20 -25.58 -11.77
N PRO A 162 -2.84 -25.46 -10.48
CA PRO A 162 -3.29 -24.35 -9.64
C PRO A 162 -2.65 -23.02 -10.05
N GLY A 163 -3.37 -21.91 -9.91
CA GLY A 163 -2.77 -20.57 -9.90
C GLY A 163 -2.22 -20.22 -8.51
N THR A 164 -1.39 -19.18 -8.41
CA THR A 164 -0.89 -18.69 -7.12
C THR A 164 -1.18 -17.21 -6.94
N VAL A 165 -1.66 -16.84 -5.75
CA VAL A 165 -1.85 -15.46 -5.33
C VAL A 165 -0.92 -15.15 -4.17
N PHE A 166 -0.02 -14.19 -4.37
CA PHE A 166 0.80 -13.57 -3.33
C PHE A 166 0.10 -12.30 -2.85
N LEU A 167 -0.34 -12.28 -1.60
CA LEU A 167 -0.92 -11.10 -0.96
C LEU A 167 0.07 -10.56 0.07
N GLN A 168 0.68 -9.42 -0.24
CA GLN A 168 1.53 -8.69 0.69
C GLN A 168 0.67 -7.91 1.68
N LEU A 169 0.89 -8.14 2.97
CA LEU A 169 0.37 -7.34 4.08
C LEU A 169 1.48 -6.38 4.53
N ASP A 170 1.56 -5.25 3.83
CA ASP A 170 2.63 -4.24 3.99
C ASP A 170 2.86 -3.84 5.45
N GLY A 171 4.12 -3.85 5.87
CA GLY A 171 4.57 -3.42 7.19
C GLY A 171 4.19 -4.34 8.36
N LEU A 172 3.48 -5.44 8.14
CA LEU A 172 3.02 -6.33 9.20
C LEU A 172 4.12 -7.35 9.61
N GLY A 173 4.74 -7.15 10.77
CA GLY A 173 5.77 -8.07 11.29
C GLY A 173 5.24 -9.44 11.72
N HIS A 174 6.12 -10.45 11.70
CA HIS A 174 5.83 -11.84 12.06
C HIS A 174 5.18 -11.98 13.45
N ASP A 175 5.79 -11.38 14.48
CA ASP A 175 5.35 -11.56 15.86
C ASP A 175 3.98 -10.93 16.12
N LEU A 176 3.72 -9.79 15.46
CA LEU A 176 2.42 -9.14 15.54
C LEU A 176 1.34 -9.94 14.80
N LEU A 177 1.64 -10.54 13.65
CA LEU A 177 0.69 -11.47 13.01
C LEU A 177 0.40 -12.66 13.93
N ARG A 178 1.44 -13.21 14.58
CA ARG A 178 1.30 -14.32 15.52
C ARG A 178 0.45 -13.92 16.74
N GLU A 179 0.56 -12.70 17.23
CA GLU A 179 -0.33 -12.16 18.26
C GLU A 179 -1.76 -11.97 17.74
N ALA A 180 -1.92 -11.38 16.55
CA ALA A 180 -3.21 -11.06 15.94
C ALA A 180 -4.06 -12.30 15.61
N THR A 181 -3.44 -13.48 15.56
CA THR A 181 -4.09 -14.77 15.26
C THR A 181 -4.34 -15.65 16.49
N ARG A 182 -3.88 -15.25 17.68
CA ARG A 182 -4.06 -16.00 18.94
C ARG A 182 -5.33 -15.60 19.69
N GLY A 183 -5.69 -16.46 20.66
CA GLY A 183 -6.80 -16.26 21.60
C GLY A 183 -8.16 -16.66 21.03
N ASP A 184 -9.19 -16.63 21.87
CA ASP A 184 -10.55 -17.05 21.51
C ASP A 184 -11.23 -16.13 20.50
N ARG A 185 -10.81 -14.86 20.46
CA ARG A 185 -11.33 -13.83 19.55
C ARG A 185 -10.18 -13.14 18.81
N PRO A 186 -9.53 -13.84 17.87
CA PRO A 186 -8.39 -13.30 17.14
C PRO A 186 -8.78 -12.05 16.34
N LEU A 187 -7.82 -11.13 16.14
CA LEU A 187 -8.00 -9.96 15.28
C LEU A 187 -8.16 -10.35 13.81
N MET A 188 -7.51 -11.44 13.41
CA MET A 188 -7.52 -11.98 12.05
C MET A 188 -8.06 -13.43 12.04
N PRO A 189 -9.38 -13.64 12.20
CA PRO A 189 -9.96 -14.97 12.34
C PRO A 189 -9.81 -15.87 11.10
N THR A 190 -9.77 -15.30 9.89
CA THR A 190 -9.52 -16.07 8.66
C THR A 190 -8.10 -16.60 8.65
N VAL A 191 -7.14 -15.73 8.97
CA VAL A 191 -5.72 -16.10 9.02
C VAL A 191 -5.42 -17.05 10.18
N ALA A 192 -6.05 -16.86 11.34
CA ALA A 192 -5.95 -17.76 12.49
C ALA A 192 -6.44 -19.18 12.15
N ARG A 193 -7.53 -19.30 11.38
CA ARG A 193 -7.97 -20.61 10.89
C ARG A 193 -6.95 -21.23 9.94
N TRP A 194 -6.35 -20.44 9.04
CA TRP A 194 -5.35 -20.93 8.10
C TRP A 194 -4.10 -21.44 8.81
N THR A 195 -3.55 -20.70 9.78
CA THR A 195 -2.39 -21.14 10.57
C THR A 195 -2.67 -22.43 11.36
N GLY A 196 -3.91 -22.63 11.81
CA GLY A 196 -4.31 -23.84 12.53
C GLY A 196 -4.64 -25.05 11.67
N THR A 197 -4.81 -24.91 10.34
CA THR A 197 -5.35 -25.98 9.49
C THR A 197 -4.53 -26.24 8.23
N SER A 198 -4.33 -25.23 7.39
CA SER A 198 -3.88 -25.42 6.01
C SER A 198 -2.57 -24.71 5.67
N HIS A 199 -2.11 -23.77 6.49
CA HIS A 199 -0.94 -22.95 6.23
C HIS A 199 0.13 -23.11 7.31
N ARG A 200 1.37 -22.78 6.95
CA ARG A 200 2.53 -22.70 7.84
C ARG A 200 3.07 -21.28 7.84
N LEU A 201 3.42 -20.78 9.02
CA LEU A 201 4.01 -19.45 9.21
C LEU A 201 5.53 -19.60 9.36
N THR A 202 6.30 -18.94 8.51
CA THR A 202 7.76 -18.97 8.50
C THR A 202 8.31 -17.54 8.53
N PRO A 203 9.13 -17.17 9.52
CA PRO A 203 9.78 -15.87 9.54
C PRO A 203 10.93 -15.81 8.52
N TRP A 204 11.25 -14.60 8.08
CA TRP A 204 12.49 -14.32 7.35
C TRP A 204 13.09 -13.00 7.83
N ARG A 205 14.36 -12.73 7.49
CA ARG A 205 15.06 -11.50 7.88
C ARG A 205 15.32 -10.60 6.68
N THR A 206 15.01 -9.32 6.81
CA THR A 206 15.27 -8.34 5.76
C THR A 206 16.76 -8.12 5.50
N ASP A 207 17.08 -7.53 4.36
CA ASP A 207 18.34 -6.79 4.17
C ASP A 207 18.42 -5.60 5.15
N TRP A 208 19.53 -4.84 5.16
CA TRP A 208 19.64 -3.64 6.02
C TRP A 208 18.53 -2.63 5.71
N SER A 209 18.27 -2.37 4.43
CA SER A 209 17.09 -1.61 4.02
C SER A 209 15.83 -2.46 4.17
N SER A 210 15.14 -2.30 5.30
CA SER A 210 13.85 -2.94 5.60
C SER A 210 12.68 -2.10 5.07
N GLN A 211 12.60 -1.92 3.76
CA GLN A 211 11.64 -0.99 3.11
C GLN A 211 10.95 -1.62 1.92
N THR A 212 9.70 -1.22 1.67
CA THR A 212 8.86 -1.69 0.57
C THR A 212 9.60 -1.66 -0.77
N GLY A 213 10.29 -0.57 -1.09
CA GLY A 213 11.09 -0.46 -2.32
C GLY A 213 12.20 -1.53 -2.44
N ALA A 214 12.98 -1.72 -1.38
CA ALA A 214 14.07 -2.70 -1.35
C ALA A 214 13.54 -4.14 -1.39
N SER A 215 12.50 -4.43 -0.62
CA SER A 215 11.91 -5.75 -0.53
C SER A 215 11.14 -6.11 -1.81
N GLN A 216 10.19 -5.28 -2.25
CA GLN A 216 9.39 -5.59 -3.45
C GLN A 216 10.24 -5.70 -4.72
N LEU A 217 11.29 -4.89 -4.89
CA LEU A 217 12.15 -4.98 -6.08
C LEU A 217 12.79 -6.37 -6.18
N ALA A 218 13.37 -6.86 -5.09
CA ALA A 218 13.94 -8.21 -5.06
C ALA A 218 12.85 -9.29 -5.14
N LEU A 219 11.74 -9.18 -4.40
CA LEU A 219 10.64 -10.15 -4.43
C LEU A 219 10.07 -10.34 -5.84
N LEU A 220 9.97 -9.26 -6.62
CA LEU A 220 9.38 -9.27 -7.97
C LEU A 220 10.39 -9.45 -9.10
N HIS A 221 11.62 -8.96 -8.97
CA HIS A 221 12.63 -8.94 -10.05
C HIS A 221 13.93 -9.69 -9.72
N GLY A 222 14.05 -10.24 -8.51
CA GLY A 222 15.15 -11.12 -8.13
C GLY A 222 16.43 -10.45 -7.66
N SER A 223 16.50 -9.12 -7.67
CA SER A 223 17.65 -8.34 -7.17
C SER A 223 17.20 -7.04 -6.54
N ASN A 224 17.75 -6.69 -5.38
CA ASN A 224 17.69 -5.32 -4.82
C ASN A 224 19.09 -4.71 -4.64
N GLU A 225 20.08 -5.28 -5.33
CA GLU A 225 21.46 -4.79 -5.33
C GLU A 225 21.50 -3.30 -5.75
N ASP A 226 22.33 -2.52 -5.06
CA ASP A 226 22.48 -1.08 -5.29
C ASP A 226 21.22 -0.22 -5.01
N LEU A 227 20.34 -0.71 -4.12
CA LEU A 227 19.25 0.06 -3.51
C LEU A 227 19.54 0.21 -2.00
N PRO A 228 20.26 1.26 -1.58
CA PRO A 228 20.76 1.39 -0.20
C PRO A 228 19.67 1.82 0.80
N ALA A 229 18.64 2.54 0.35
CA ALA A 229 17.55 3.05 1.18
C ALA A 229 16.36 3.52 0.31
N PHE A 230 15.33 4.07 0.94
CA PHE A 230 14.11 4.55 0.32
C PHE A 230 14.37 5.81 -0.50
N ARG A 231 15.34 6.61 -0.06
CA ARG A 231 15.85 7.76 -0.79
C ARG A 231 17.36 7.90 -0.59
N TRP A 232 18.09 8.19 -1.66
CA TRP A 232 19.54 8.38 -1.63
C TRP A 232 19.99 9.31 -2.76
N TYR A 233 21.20 9.83 -2.64
CA TYR A 233 21.80 10.72 -3.62
C TYR A 233 22.86 9.99 -4.44
N GLU A 234 22.68 9.98 -5.76
CA GLU A 234 23.65 9.44 -6.72
C GLU A 234 24.58 10.56 -7.14
N LYS A 235 25.83 10.54 -6.65
CA LYS A 235 26.82 11.62 -6.88
C LYS A 235 27.30 11.72 -8.31
N ASP A 236 27.37 10.60 -9.02
CA ASP A 236 27.75 10.50 -10.42
C ASP A 236 26.74 11.18 -11.35
N THR A 237 25.44 11.10 -11.02
CA THR A 237 24.37 11.76 -11.79
C THR A 237 23.90 13.09 -11.18
N GLY A 238 24.29 13.37 -9.94
CA GLY A 238 23.83 14.52 -9.16
C GLY A 238 22.34 14.45 -8.78
N ARG A 239 21.74 13.25 -8.77
CA ARG A 239 20.29 13.07 -8.61
C ARG A 239 19.93 12.44 -7.27
N LEU A 240 18.89 12.97 -6.64
CA LEU A 240 18.20 12.30 -5.53
C LEU A 240 17.17 11.31 -6.09
N VAL A 241 17.38 10.03 -5.80
CA VAL A 241 16.47 8.94 -6.15
C VAL A 241 15.53 8.68 -4.98
N VAL A 242 14.26 8.41 -5.27
CA VAL A 242 13.24 8.02 -4.28
C VAL A 242 12.48 6.81 -4.83
N SER A 243 12.47 5.70 -4.08
CA SER A 243 12.04 4.40 -4.59
C SER A 243 10.56 4.32 -4.95
N ASN A 244 9.70 5.10 -4.29
CA ASN A 244 8.26 5.08 -4.51
C ASN A 244 7.74 6.12 -5.52
N ARG A 245 8.63 6.90 -6.14
CA ARG A 245 8.26 7.79 -7.25
C ARG A 245 8.17 6.99 -8.55
N PRO A 246 7.21 7.28 -9.45
CA PRO A 246 7.11 6.58 -10.72
C PRO A 246 8.42 6.54 -11.52
N THR A 247 9.13 7.67 -11.64
CA THR A 247 10.44 7.74 -12.31
C THR A 247 11.51 6.88 -11.64
N GLY A 248 11.64 6.98 -10.32
CA GLY A 248 12.58 6.17 -9.52
C GLY A 248 12.26 4.67 -9.62
N ALA A 249 11.00 4.28 -9.45
CA ALA A 249 10.56 2.88 -9.55
C ALA A 249 10.79 2.30 -10.95
N ALA A 250 10.58 3.08 -12.01
CA ALA A 250 10.84 2.65 -13.38
C ALA A 250 12.33 2.41 -13.65
N GLU A 251 13.20 3.28 -13.12
CA GLU A 251 14.65 3.14 -13.25
C GLU A 251 15.19 1.95 -12.44
N LEU A 252 14.74 1.78 -11.20
CA LEU A 252 15.12 0.65 -10.37
C LEU A 252 14.70 -0.69 -10.97
N GLN A 253 13.48 -0.76 -11.52
CA GLN A 253 13.03 -1.93 -12.25
C GLN A 253 13.90 -2.21 -13.48
N ARG A 254 14.28 -1.18 -14.25
CA ARG A 254 15.17 -1.33 -15.41
C ARG A 254 16.51 -1.94 -14.99
N ARG A 255 17.15 -1.37 -13.96
CA ARG A 255 18.43 -1.85 -13.42
C ARG A 255 18.35 -3.30 -12.92
N ALA A 256 17.26 -3.66 -12.24
CA ALA A 256 17.06 -5.03 -11.76
C ALA A 256 16.92 -6.02 -12.92
N VAL A 257 16.10 -5.71 -13.93
CA VAL A 257 15.91 -6.56 -15.13
C VAL A 257 17.22 -6.73 -15.90
N GLU A 258 17.99 -5.64 -16.09
CA GLU A 258 19.30 -5.71 -16.76
C GLU A 258 20.29 -6.59 -15.99
N ARG A 259 20.28 -6.51 -14.67
CA ARG A 259 21.18 -7.29 -13.81
C ARG A 259 20.83 -8.77 -13.78
N THR A 260 19.54 -9.11 -13.71
CA THR A 260 19.10 -10.50 -13.60
C THR A 260 18.91 -11.17 -14.95
N GLY A 261 18.80 -10.40 -16.03
CA GLY A 261 18.42 -10.90 -17.36
C GLY A 261 16.99 -11.45 -17.40
N ASP A 262 16.17 -11.12 -16.40
CA ASP A 262 14.82 -11.66 -16.20
C ASP A 262 13.79 -10.54 -16.10
N GLY A 263 12.66 -10.68 -16.80
CA GLY A 263 11.58 -9.69 -16.78
C GLY A 263 10.80 -9.66 -15.46
N GLY A 264 10.96 -10.67 -14.60
CA GLY A 264 10.38 -10.74 -13.26
C GLY A 264 9.43 -11.91 -13.02
N LEU A 265 8.96 -12.02 -11.77
CA LEU A 265 8.15 -13.11 -11.21
C LEU A 265 6.81 -13.34 -11.95
N LEU A 266 6.28 -12.31 -12.62
CA LEU A 266 4.92 -12.25 -13.17
C LEU A 266 4.90 -12.17 -14.71
N THR A 267 6.02 -12.48 -15.37
CA THR A 267 6.16 -12.44 -16.83
C THR A 267 5.24 -13.42 -17.57
N GLN A 268 4.88 -14.55 -16.95
CA GLN A 268 4.04 -15.58 -17.58
C GLN A 268 2.58 -15.50 -17.10
N ASP A 269 1.72 -14.81 -17.85
CA ASP A 269 0.28 -14.60 -17.54
C ASP A 269 0.00 -14.02 -16.14
N GLY A 270 0.93 -13.20 -15.63
CA GLY A 270 0.86 -12.62 -14.30
C GLY A 270 0.09 -11.29 -14.20
N ALA A 271 -0.32 -10.95 -12.99
CA ALA A 271 -0.92 -9.65 -12.66
C ALA A 271 -0.27 -9.00 -11.42
N SER A 272 0.00 -7.70 -11.51
CA SER A 272 0.58 -6.88 -10.44
C SER A 272 -0.41 -5.77 -10.02
N ARG A 273 -0.79 -5.74 -8.73
CA ARG A 273 -1.85 -4.88 -8.19
C ARG A 273 -1.39 -4.11 -6.95
N GLY A 274 -1.40 -2.78 -7.00
CA GLY A 274 -1.03 -1.93 -5.86
C GLY A 274 0.47 -1.89 -5.53
N ASN A 275 1.33 -2.46 -6.37
CA ASN A 275 2.76 -2.61 -6.10
C ASN A 275 3.58 -1.43 -6.62
N LEU A 276 4.81 -1.25 -6.12
CA LEU A 276 5.76 -0.30 -6.70
C LEU A 276 6.25 -0.76 -8.08
N PHE A 277 6.45 -2.07 -8.26
CA PHE A 277 7.02 -2.67 -9.46
C PHE A 277 6.05 -3.61 -10.18
N SER A 278 6.21 -3.78 -11.49
CA SER A 278 5.30 -4.62 -12.27
C SER A 278 5.57 -6.12 -12.13
N GLY A 279 6.77 -6.51 -11.71
CA GLY A 279 7.24 -7.91 -11.75
C GLY A 279 7.22 -8.53 -13.15
N GLY A 280 7.18 -7.71 -14.21
CA GLY A 280 7.04 -8.19 -15.59
C GLY A 280 5.59 -8.46 -16.04
N ALA A 281 4.59 -8.16 -15.20
CA ALA A 281 3.19 -8.41 -15.53
C ALA A 281 2.67 -7.49 -16.66
N ASP A 282 1.94 -8.07 -17.61
CA ASP A 282 1.16 -7.32 -18.62
C ASP A 282 -0.09 -6.66 -18.02
N GLN A 283 -0.61 -7.23 -16.93
CA GLN A 283 -1.81 -6.75 -16.25
C GLN A 283 -1.43 -5.98 -15.00
N VAL A 284 -1.49 -4.65 -15.11
CA VAL A 284 -1.14 -3.76 -14.01
C VAL A 284 -2.33 -2.89 -13.62
N ALA A 285 -2.53 -2.70 -12.32
CA ALA A 285 -3.40 -1.66 -11.77
C ALA A 285 -2.74 -1.10 -10.53
N LEU A 286 -2.68 0.23 -10.41
CA LEU A 286 -1.97 0.89 -9.30
C LEU A 286 -0.51 0.43 -9.17
N VAL A 287 0.21 0.38 -10.29
CA VAL A 287 1.64 0.04 -10.30
C VAL A 287 2.47 1.28 -10.59
N MET A 288 3.35 1.67 -9.66
CA MET A 288 4.11 2.94 -9.75
C MET A 288 5.07 2.98 -10.92
N SER A 289 5.89 1.95 -11.13
CA SER A 289 6.89 1.91 -12.21
C SER A 289 6.28 2.05 -13.61
N VAL A 290 5.03 1.62 -13.77
CA VAL A 290 4.29 1.74 -15.04
C VAL A 290 3.66 3.13 -15.20
N ALA A 291 3.38 3.85 -14.10
CA ALA A 291 2.81 5.19 -14.15
C ALA A 291 3.74 6.22 -14.82
N ALA A 292 5.06 5.98 -14.83
CA ALA A 292 6.03 6.80 -15.56
C ALA A 292 5.97 6.61 -17.10
N ARG A 293 5.53 5.44 -17.59
CA ARG A 293 5.53 5.10 -19.03
C ARG A 293 4.19 5.48 -19.67
N ARG A 294 4.12 6.69 -20.25
CA ARG A 294 2.97 7.15 -21.06
C ARG A 294 2.90 6.39 -22.39
N GLY A 295 2.07 5.34 -22.47
CA GLY A 295 1.83 4.59 -23.71
C GLY A 295 0.37 4.16 -23.90
N ARG A 296 -0.13 4.17 -25.15
CA ARG A 296 -1.50 3.82 -25.56
C ARG A 296 -1.95 2.39 -25.17
N HIS A 297 -1.02 1.50 -24.81
CA HIS A 297 -1.27 0.10 -24.44
C HIS A 297 -1.28 -0.18 -22.92
N ASN A 298 -0.86 0.77 -22.07
CA ASN A 298 -0.76 0.56 -20.61
C ASN A 298 -2.05 0.91 -19.87
N ARG A 299 -2.94 -0.08 -19.70
CA ARG A 299 -4.26 0.07 -19.07
C ARG A 299 -4.25 0.01 -17.53
N SER A 300 -3.36 0.78 -16.87
CA SER A 300 -3.41 0.99 -15.39
C SER A 300 -4.79 1.48 -14.90
N ARG A 301 -5.53 2.16 -15.78
CA ARG A 301 -6.87 2.74 -15.53
C ARG A 301 -8.04 1.73 -15.58
N ALA A 302 -7.85 0.52 -16.08
CA ALA A 302 -8.96 -0.43 -16.28
C ALA A 302 -9.55 -0.96 -14.95
N GLY A 303 -8.72 -1.09 -13.90
CA GLY A 303 -9.16 -1.54 -12.58
C GLY A 303 -10.11 -0.56 -11.90
N TYR A 304 -9.78 0.73 -11.92
CA TYR A 304 -10.62 1.81 -11.40
C TYR A 304 -11.96 1.91 -12.15
N PHE A 305 -11.91 1.92 -13.48
CA PHE A 305 -13.12 1.97 -14.31
C PHE A 305 -14.06 0.78 -14.02
N ALA A 306 -13.53 -0.44 -13.97
CA ALA A 306 -14.34 -1.63 -13.68
C ALA A 306 -14.96 -1.60 -12.27
N TYR A 307 -14.24 -1.09 -11.26
CA TYR A 307 -14.73 -1.02 -9.88
C TYR A 307 -15.82 0.04 -9.69
N PHE A 308 -15.59 1.27 -10.16
CA PHE A 308 -16.50 2.41 -9.99
C PHE A 308 -17.67 2.43 -11.00
N SER A 309 -17.65 1.55 -12.00
CA SER A 309 -18.79 1.37 -12.92
C SER A 309 -20.08 0.88 -12.21
N ASP A 310 -19.96 0.28 -11.02
CA ASP A 310 -21.10 -0.07 -10.17
C ASP A 310 -21.41 1.09 -9.20
N PRO A 311 -22.57 1.76 -9.33
CA PRO A 311 -22.97 2.89 -8.47
C PRO A 311 -22.98 2.55 -6.98
N ALA A 312 -23.24 1.28 -6.62
CA ALA A 312 -23.25 0.83 -5.24
C ALA A 312 -21.83 0.81 -4.65
N ASN A 313 -20.81 0.46 -5.45
CA ASN A 313 -19.41 0.47 -5.01
C ASN A 313 -18.91 1.91 -4.86
N ALA A 314 -19.21 2.78 -5.82
CA ALA A 314 -18.82 4.19 -5.78
C ALA A 314 -19.36 4.89 -4.52
N THR A 315 -20.65 4.70 -4.27
CA THR A 315 -21.36 5.24 -3.12
C THR A 315 -20.82 4.68 -1.79
N ARG A 316 -20.65 3.36 -1.71
CA ARG A 316 -20.08 2.69 -0.52
C ARG A 316 -18.67 3.20 -0.21
N THR A 317 -17.83 3.32 -1.22
CA THR A 317 -16.46 3.81 -1.07
C THR A 317 -16.44 5.27 -0.62
N ALA A 318 -17.29 6.14 -1.18
CA ALA A 318 -17.41 7.54 -0.75
C ALA A 318 -17.83 7.67 0.73
N VAL A 319 -18.87 6.94 1.15
CA VAL A 319 -19.31 6.94 2.57
C VAL A 319 -18.23 6.37 3.48
N SER A 320 -17.59 5.27 3.08
CA SER A 320 -16.53 4.64 3.87
C SER A 320 -15.30 5.55 3.99
N PHE A 321 -14.98 6.30 2.93
CA PHE A 321 -13.90 7.28 2.91
C PHE A 321 -14.16 8.42 3.89
N VAL A 322 -15.34 9.06 3.81
CA VAL A 322 -15.73 10.13 4.76
C VAL A 322 -15.74 9.60 6.19
N ALA A 323 -16.29 8.40 6.41
CA ALA A 323 -16.29 7.76 7.72
C ALA A 323 -14.87 7.51 8.25
N GLU A 324 -13.91 7.18 7.39
CA GLU A 324 -12.51 7.00 7.77
C GLU A 324 -11.80 8.33 8.07
N VAL A 325 -12.07 9.39 7.30
CA VAL A 325 -11.58 10.74 7.60
C VAL A 325 -12.06 11.21 8.98
N VAL A 326 -13.37 11.09 9.24
CA VAL A 326 -13.95 11.46 10.55
C VAL A 326 -13.38 10.59 11.66
N ARG A 327 -13.22 9.28 11.41
CA ARG A 327 -12.64 8.34 12.36
C ARG A 327 -11.21 8.70 12.73
N GLU A 328 -10.40 9.10 11.76
CA GLU A 328 -9.03 9.57 12.00
C GLU A 328 -9.02 10.78 12.91
N VAL A 329 -9.86 11.79 12.64
CA VAL A 329 -9.98 12.98 13.48
C VAL A 329 -10.35 12.61 14.91
N VAL A 330 -11.36 11.76 15.09
CA VAL A 330 -11.80 11.29 16.41
C VAL A 330 -10.70 10.49 17.12
N GLN A 331 -10.00 9.59 16.42
CA GLN A 331 -8.90 8.80 16.99
C GLN A 331 -7.75 9.69 17.43
N SER A 332 -7.33 10.63 16.58
CA SER A 332 -6.29 11.62 16.88
C SER A 332 -6.63 12.49 18.11
N LEU A 333 -7.89 12.93 18.21
CA LEU A 333 -8.39 13.65 19.38
C LEU A 333 -8.39 12.78 20.64
N ARG A 334 -8.84 11.53 20.55
CA ARG A 334 -8.86 10.59 21.69
C ARG A 334 -7.46 10.30 22.21
N THR A 335 -6.50 10.00 21.33
CA THR A 335 -5.09 9.80 21.69
C THR A 335 -4.51 11.06 22.36
N ARG A 336 -4.89 12.26 21.89
CA ARG A 336 -4.52 13.52 22.55
C ARG A 336 -5.13 13.65 23.96
N CYS A 337 -6.42 13.37 24.11
CA CYS A 337 -7.12 13.46 25.39
C CYS A 337 -6.59 12.43 26.40
N ARG A 338 -6.24 11.22 25.94
CA ARG A 338 -5.67 10.14 26.75
C ARG A 338 -4.17 10.31 27.03
N ARG A 339 -3.53 11.32 26.44
CA ARG A 339 -2.08 11.59 26.57
C ARG A 339 -1.22 10.37 26.22
N GLU A 340 -1.65 9.59 25.23
CA GLU A 340 -0.90 8.43 24.71
C GLU A 340 0.40 8.92 24.05
N LEU A 341 1.52 8.28 24.38
CA LEU A 341 2.87 8.56 23.87
C LEU A 341 3.55 7.23 23.45
N PRO A 342 4.46 7.26 22.46
CA PRO A 342 4.87 8.39 21.62
C PRO A 342 3.76 8.81 20.63
N ARG A 343 3.82 10.05 20.14
CA ARG A 343 2.79 10.61 19.25
C ARG A 343 3.36 11.57 18.21
N VAL A 344 2.92 11.42 16.97
CA VAL A 344 3.20 12.33 15.85
C VAL A 344 1.96 13.14 15.44
N ARG A 345 2.16 14.14 14.58
CA ARG A 345 1.07 14.98 14.07
C ARG A 345 0.24 14.18 13.06
N ARG A 346 -1.06 14.08 13.30
CA ARG A 346 -2.04 13.38 12.47
C ARG A 346 -3.07 14.33 11.83
N GLY A 347 -2.67 15.57 11.56
CA GLY A 347 -3.54 16.63 11.00
C GLY A 347 -3.22 16.97 9.54
N GLY A 348 -3.92 17.95 8.97
CA GLY A 348 -3.71 18.39 7.58
C GLY A 348 -4.27 17.38 6.58
N LEU A 349 -3.48 17.01 5.57
CA LEU A 349 -3.89 16.05 4.53
C LEU A 349 -3.88 14.58 4.98
N TYR A 350 -3.27 14.26 6.12
CA TYR A 350 -3.10 12.89 6.57
C TYR A 350 -4.42 12.09 6.70
N PRO A 351 -5.51 12.61 7.30
CA PRO A 351 -6.78 11.88 7.35
C PRO A 351 -7.33 11.47 5.98
N VAL A 352 -7.09 12.29 4.96
CA VAL A 352 -7.50 12.03 3.58
C VAL A 352 -6.61 10.94 2.96
N ILE A 353 -5.30 11.00 3.19
CA ILE A 353 -4.33 9.98 2.73
C ILE A 353 -4.64 8.62 3.38
N ARG A 354 -4.83 8.58 4.69
CA ARG A 354 -5.21 7.37 5.42
C ARG A 354 -6.52 6.78 4.89
N ALA A 355 -7.53 7.61 4.65
CA ALA A 355 -8.80 7.17 4.09
C ALA A 355 -8.64 6.61 2.67
N PHE A 356 -7.74 7.17 1.87
CA PHE A 356 -7.41 6.64 0.55
C PHE A 356 -6.80 5.23 0.65
N ALA A 357 -5.72 5.07 1.44
CA ALA A 357 -5.04 3.79 1.61
C ALA A 357 -5.95 2.69 2.18
N THR A 358 -6.69 3.01 3.24
CA THR A 358 -7.48 2.04 4.00
C THR A 358 -8.85 1.71 3.39
N VAL A 359 -9.32 2.51 2.42
CA VAL A 359 -10.63 2.31 1.78
C VAL A 359 -10.48 2.17 0.27
N VAL A 360 -10.06 3.23 -0.41
CA VAL A 360 -10.10 3.29 -1.88
C VAL A 360 -9.11 2.32 -2.49
N GLU A 361 -7.85 2.42 -2.11
CA GLU A 361 -6.76 1.62 -2.65
C GLU A 361 -6.99 0.13 -2.36
N ARG A 362 -7.22 -0.22 -1.09
CA ARG A 362 -7.55 -1.60 -0.68
C ARG A 362 -8.71 -2.17 -1.49
N ASP A 363 -9.84 -1.46 -1.60
CA ASP A 363 -11.03 -2.02 -2.25
C ASP A 363 -10.81 -2.20 -3.76
N VAL A 364 -10.07 -1.30 -4.40
CA VAL A 364 -9.69 -1.41 -5.82
C VAL A 364 -8.74 -2.59 -6.03
N VAL A 365 -7.70 -2.75 -5.21
CA VAL A 365 -6.75 -3.88 -5.29
C VAL A 365 -7.49 -5.21 -5.09
N VAL A 366 -8.31 -5.32 -4.04
CA VAL A 366 -9.10 -6.53 -3.75
C VAL A 366 -10.04 -6.88 -4.91
N ALA A 367 -10.73 -5.89 -5.47
CA ALA A 367 -11.60 -6.10 -6.62
C ALA A 367 -10.83 -6.54 -7.88
N ALA A 368 -9.64 -5.97 -8.11
CA ALA A 368 -8.78 -6.35 -9.22
C ALA A 368 -8.27 -7.80 -9.09
N VAL A 369 -7.79 -8.18 -7.90
CA VAL A 369 -7.36 -9.56 -7.59
C VAL A 369 -8.49 -10.55 -7.83
N MET A 370 -9.71 -10.26 -7.37
CA MET A 370 -10.85 -11.13 -7.65
C MET A 370 -11.17 -11.21 -9.15
N GLY A 371 -11.01 -10.11 -9.89
CA GLY A 371 -11.14 -10.09 -11.34
C GLY A 371 -10.13 -11.00 -12.03
N ASP A 372 -8.87 -11.00 -11.56
CA ASP A 372 -7.80 -11.87 -12.06
C ASP A 372 -8.04 -13.34 -11.73
N LEU A 373 -8.47 -13.63 -10.50
CA LEU A 373 -8.89 -14.96 -10.07
C LEU A 373 -9.96 -15.51 -11.02
N LEU A 374 -11.03 -14.75 -11.24
CA LEU A 374 -12.13 -15.12 -12.14
C LEU A 374 -11.77 -15.10 -13.63
N ALA A 375 -10.66 -14.47 -14.00
CA ALA A 375 -10.08 -14.55 -15.33
C ALA A 375 -9.22 -15.82 -15.52
N GLY A 376 -8.79 -16.45 -14.43
CA GLY A 376 -8.00 -17.69 -14.45
C GLY A 376 -6.49 -17.45 -14.61
N ARG A 377 -5.99 -16.28 -14.19
CA ARG A 377 -4.55 -15.95 -14.26
C ARG A 377 -3.69 -16.97 -13.51
N THR A 378 -2.48 -17.22 -13.99
CA THR A 378 -1.52 -18.14 -13.37
C THR A 378 -0.93 -17.59 -12.08
N ALA A 379 -0.56 -16.30 -12.06
CA ALA A 379 0.10 -15.66 -10.93
C ALA A 379 -0.46 -14.26 -10.67
N VAL A 380 -0.72 -13.93 -9.41
CA VAL A 380 -1.14 -12.59 -8.99
C VAL A 380 -0.31 -12.16 -7.80
N TYR A 381 0.33 -11.00 -7.87
CA TYR A 381 0.95 -10.34 -6.71
C TYR A 381 0.20 -9.06 -6.41
N ALA A 382 -0.25 -8.91 -5.17
CA ALA A 382 -0.98 -7.74 -4.74
C ALA A 382 -0.52 -7.25 -3.38
N ASP A 383 -0.39 -5.93 -3.26
CA ASP A 383 0.02 -5.26 -2.04
C ASP A 383 -1.13 -4.49 -1.38
N LEU A 384 -1.22 -4.61 -0.06
CA LEU A 384 -2.25 -4.01 0.77
C LEU A 384 -1.61 -3.08 1.82
N VAL A 385 -1.21 -1.89 1.35
CA VAL A 385 -0.50 -0.81 2.08
C VAL A 385 -1.19 -0.25 3.34
N ALA A 386 -2.44 -0.63 3.57
CA ALA A 386 -3.31 0.00 4.56
C ALA A 386 -2.78 -0.11 6.01
N TYR A 387 -2.09 -1.20 6.36
CA TYR A 387 -1.56 -1.40 7.71
C TYR A 387 -0.35 -0.50 7.97
N ASP A 388 0.63 -0.53 7.07
CA ASP A 388 1.87 0.25 7.16
C ASP A 388 1.60 1.76 7.36
N GLU A 389 0.72 2.34 6.53
CA GLU A 389 0.34 3.76 6.59
C GLU A 389 -0.18 4.16 7.98
N VAL A 390 -1.01 3.32 8.59
CA VAL A 390 -1.59 3.59 9.92
C VAL A 390 -0.58 3.31 11.03
N ALA A 391 0.24 2.28 10.88
CA ALA A 391 1.26 1.90 11.85
C ALA A 391 2.34 2.98 12.00
N HIS A 392 2.70 3.67 10.93
CA HIS A 392 3.60 4.82 10.97
C HIS A 392 3.16 5.95 11.92
N HIS A 393 1.86 6.16 12.03
CA HIS A 393 1.29 7.31 12.75
C HIS A 393 0.71 6.96 14.12
N SER A 394 0.22 5.74 14.27
CA SER A 394 -0.41 5.25 15.49
C SER A 394 0.46 4.28 16.28
N GLY A 395 1.48 3.69 15.66
CA GLY A 395 2.29 2.61 16.20
C GLY A 395 1.75 1.22 15.80
N PRO A 396 2.63 0.20 15.69
CA PRO A 396 2.28 -1.10 15.11
C PRO A 396 1.23 -1.88 15.91
N ALA A 397 1.34 -1.94 17.24
CA ALA A 397 0.40 -2.66 18.11
C ALA A 397 -0.77 -1.80 18.63
N HIS A 398 -1.06 -0.67 17.97
CA HIS A 398 -2.07 0.26 18.45
C HIS A 398 -3.51 -0.20 18.16
N ARG A 399 -4.48 0.29 18.94
CA ARG A 399 -5.92 -0.01 18.72
C ARG A 399 -6.40 0.37 17.32
N ASP A 400 -5.79 1.40 16.73
CA ASP A 400 -6.09 1.87 15.38
C ASP A 400 -5.62 0.88 14.31
N THR A 401 -4.40 0.33 14.42
CA THR A 401 -3.88 -0.70 13.51
C THR A 401 -4.63 -2.02 13.67
N HIS A 402 -5.04 -2.39 14.89
CA HIS A 402 -5.88 -3.58 15.13
C HIS A 402 -7.22 -3.52 14.37
N ARG A 403 -7.76 -2.32 14.10
CA ARG A 403 -8.96 -2.18 13.27
C ARG A 403 -8.65 -2.40 11.79
N VAL A 404 -7.48 -1.97 11.34
CA VAL A 404 -7.00 -2.22 9.97
C VAL A 404 -6.79 -3.72 9.76
N LEU A 405 -6.16 -4.43 10.72
CA LEU A 405 -5.96 -5.89 10.65
C LEU A 405 -7.28 -6.66 10.48
N ARG A 406 -8.33 -6.30 11.23
CA ARG A 406 -9.67 -6.88 11.03
C ARG A 406 -10.23 -6.61 9.64
N SER A 407 -9.87 -5.49 9.02
CA SER A 407 -10.31 -5.15 7.67
C SER A 407 -9.52 -5.91 6.60
N LEU A 408 -8.21 -6.09 6.80
CA LEU A 408 -7.37 -6.92 5.96
C LEU A 408 -7.80 -8.40 6.02
N ASP A 409 -8.13 -8.92 7.20
CA ASP A 409 -8.66 -10.29 7.33
C ASP A 409 -9.96 -10.50 6.53
N ARG A 410 -10.86 -9.52 6.54
CA ARG A 410 -12.07 -9.55 5.69
C ARG A 410 -11.75 -9.52 4.20
N ALA A 411 -10.73 -8.76 3.79
CA ALA A 411 -10.27 -8.74 2.41
C ALA A 411 -9.70 -10.10 1.99
N VAL A 412 -8.85 -10.71 2.84
CA VAL A 412 -8.31 -12.07 2.64
C VAL A 412 -9.46 -13.08 2.53
N ALA A 413 -10.45 -13.03 3.43
CA ALA A 413 -11.63 -13.90 3.38
C ALA A 413 -12.44 -13.74 2.09
N LEU A 414 -12.58 -12.51 1.60
CA LEU A 414 -13.28 -12.23 0.35
C LEU A 414 -12.54 -12.80 -0.87
N ILE A 415 -11.21 -12.62 -0.93
CA ILE A 415 -10.37 -13.18 -1.99
C ILE A 415 -10.42 -14.71 -1.97
N ALA A 416 -10.29 -15.34 -0.80
CA ALA A 416 -10.39 -16.79 -0.64
C ALA A 416 -11.74 -17.35 -1.12
N ARG A 417 -12.84 -16.65 -0.81
CA ARG A 417 -14.18 -17.03 -1.31
C ARG A 417 -14.29 -16.88 -2.83
N ALA A 418 -13.68 -15.87 -3.42
CA ALA A 418 -13.64 -15.70 -4.87
C ALA A 418 -12.81 -16.79 -5.56
N ALA A 419 -11.68 -17.18 -4.98
CA ALA A 419 -10.81 -18.24 -5.48
C ALA A 419 -11.56 -19.58 -5.61
N ALA A 420 -12.45 -19.92 -4.67
CA ALA A 420 -13.28 -21.13 -4.73
C ALA A 420 -14.23 -21.18 -5.97
N HIS A 421 -14.52 -20.03 -6.58
CA HIS A 421 -15.40 -19.91 -7.76
C HIS A 421 -14.64 -19.68 -9.06
N ALA A 422 -13.31 -19.65 -9.00
CA ALA A 422 -12.46 -19.36 -10.14
C ALA A 422 -12.42 -20.54 -11.13
N PRO A 423 -12.10 -20.29 -12.41
CA PRO A 423 -12.01 -21.34 -13.43
C PRO A 423 -10.85 -22.32 -13.22
N ARG A 424 -9.98 -22.12 -12.22
CA ARG A 424 -8.89 -23.01 -11.81
C ARG A 424 -8.73 -22.96 -10.27
N PRO A 425 -8.12 -23.96 -9.61
CA PRO A 425 -7.79 -23.87 -8.19
C PRO A 425 -6.71 -22.81 -7.95
N TYR A 426 -6.66 -22.22 -6.75
CA TYR A 426 -5.62 -21.25 -6.37
C TYR A 426 -5.01 -21.55 -5.01
N ARG A 427 -3.69 -21.42 -4.96
CA ARG A 427 -2.89 -21.34 -3.74
C ARG A 427 -2.79 -19.88 -3.32
N ILE A 428 -3.09 -19.57 -2.06
CA ILE A 428 -2.98 -18.19 -1.54
C ILE A 428 -1.84 -18.16 -0.53
N VAL A 429 -0.84 -17.34 -0.80
CA VAL A 429 0.29 -17.06 0.08
C VAL A 429 0.11 -15.65 0.63
N LEU A 430 0.15 -15.50 1.96
CA LEU A 430 0.28 -14.18 2.57
C LEU A 430 1.76 -13.95 2.89
N LEU A 431 2.27 -12.76 2.63
CA LEU A 431 3.63 -12.40 3.02
C LEU A 431 3.67 -10.97 3.56
N SER A 432 4.75 -10.66 4.25
CA SER A 432 5.15 -9.30 4.56
C SER A 432 6.54 -9.08 3.97
N ASP A 433 6.77 -7.86 3.52
CA ASP A 433 8.01 -7.35 2.97
C ASP A 433 8.96 -6.81 4.06
N HIS A 434 8.39 -6.24 5.12
CA HIS A 434 9.04 -5.89 6.38
C HIS A 434 8.03 -5.82 7.54
N GLY A 435 8.54 -5.74 8.77
CA GLY A 435 7.73 -5.38 9.93
C GLY A 435 7.76 -3.88 10.23
N GLN A 436 7.35 -3.50 11.44
CA GLN A 436 7.59 -2.16 11.98
C GLN A 436 8.03 -2.22 13.44
N SER A 437 9.03 -1.41 13.78
CA SER A 437 9.49 -1.19 15.16
C SER A 437 8.83 0.07 15.72
N HIS A 438 8.52 0.05 17.03
CA HIS A 438 7.86 1.17 17.69
C HIS A 438 8.87 2.08 18.40
N GLY A 439 8.66 3.39 18.46
CA GLY A 439 9.47 4.26 19.31
C GLY A 439 9.22 5.75 19.12
N PRO A 440 9.72 6.59 20.05
CA PRO A 440 9.74 8.03 19.82
C PRO A 440 10.72 8.37 18.69
N THR A 441 10.37 9.36 17.87
CA THR A 441 11.28 9.88 16.84
C THR A 441 12.55 10.41 17.49
N PHE A 442 13.67 10.34 16.79
CA PHE A 442 14.96 10.86 17.22
C PHE A 442 14.83 12.32 17.69
N ARG A 443 14.13 13.14 16.90
CA ARG A 443 13.85 14.54 17.23
C ARG A 443 13.05 14.70 18.52
N ARG A 444 12.04 13.86 18.75
CA ARG A 444 11.25 13.91 19.99
C ARG A 444 12.05 13.46 21.20
N ARG A 445 12.93 12.47 21.04
CA ARG A 445 13.72 11.90 22.13
C ARG A 445 14.91 12.78 22.53
N TYR A 446 15.56 13.42 21.56
CA TYR A 446 16.83 14.13 21.76
C TYR A 446 16.76 15.65 21.50
N GLY A 447 15.66 16.16 20.94
CA GLY A 447 15.44 17.61 20.76
C GLY A 447 16.09 18.20 19.50
N LEU A 448 16.80 17.41 18.70
CA LEU A 448 17.43 17.83 17.43
C LEU A 448 17.20 16.81 16.31
N SER A 449 17.34 17.22 15.04
CA SER A 449 17.27 16.30 13.88
C SER A 449 18.65 15.73 13.55
N LEU A 450 18.69 14.62 12.79
CA LEU A 450 19.95 14.08 12.27
C LEU A 450 20.72 15.13 11.45
N GLY A 451 20.03 15.87 10.59
CA GLY A 451 20.65 16.96 9.82
C GLY A 451 21.26 18.06 10.70
N ALA A 452 20.63 18.38 11.84
CA ALA A 452 21.21 19.32 12.80
C ALA A 452 22.46 18.74 13.47
N LEU A 453 22.46 17.44 13.81
CA LEU A 453 23.61 16.75 14.40
C LEU A 453 24.80 16.72 13.43
N VAL A 454 24.56 16.34 12.17
CA VAL A 454 25.59 16.31 11.12
C VAL A 454 26.17 17.70 10.89
N ARG A 455 25.31 18.73 10.78
CA ARG A 455 25.79 20.11 10.58
C ARG A 455 26.60 20.60 11.78
N ALA A 456 26.21 20.27 13.00
CA ALA A 456 27.02 20.57 14.19
C ALA A 456 28.38 19.86 14.15
N GLY A 457 28.42 18.57 13.80
CA GLY A 457 29.66 17.81 13.64
C GLY A 457 30.58 18.34 12.52
N CYS A 458 30.00 18.97 11.49
CA CYS A 458 30.75 19.65 10.43
C CYS A 458 31.16 21.09 10.77
N GLY A 459 30.83 21.61 11.96
CA GLY A 459 31.08 23.01 12.34
C GLY A 459 30.19 24.04 11.63
N LEU A 460 29.06 23.62 11.05
CA LEU A 460 28.15 24.46 10.29
C LEU A 460 27.02 25.03 11.18
N PRO A 461 26.52 26.26 10.90
CA PRO A 461 25.53 26.93 11.75
C PRO A 461 24.19 26.20 11.79
N VAL A 462 23.77 25.58 12.90
CA VAL A 462 22.52 24.81 13.01
C VAL A 462 21.27 25.67 12.73
N ARG A 463 20.49 25.33 11.69
CA ARG A 463 19.24 26.04 11.38
C ARG A 463 18.19 25.73 12.47
N ARG A 464 17.62 26.77 13.10
CA ARG A 464 16.58 26.64 14.16
C ARG A 464 15.23 26.11 13.64
N ARG A 465 15.02 26.08 12.31
CA ARG A 465 13.81 25.54 11.67
C ARG A 465 14.17 24.24 10.96
N ALA A 466 13.58 23.14 11.41
CA ALA A 466 13.69 21.86 10.73
C ALA A 466 12.70 21.79 9.57
N ASP A 467 13.19 21.41 8.39
CA ASP A 467 12.37 21.02 7.25
C ASP A 467 11.52 19.80 7.60
N ARG A 468 10.32 19.74 7.02
CA ARG A 468 9.31 18.73 7.35
C ARG A 468 9.51 17.51 6.45
N THR A 469 9.74 16.34 7.05
CA THR A 469 9.50 15.04 6.41
C THR A 469 8.02 14.67 6.58
N PRO A 470 7.13 14.85 5.60
CA PRO A 470 5.80 14.30 5.67
C PRO A 470 5.85 12.77 5.59
N SER A 471 5.06 12.16 6.45
CA SER A 471 4.76 10.75 6.51
C SER A 471 3.68 10.36 5.49
N GLY A 472 3.56 9.05 5.26
CA GLY A 472 2.61 8.45 4.32
C GLY A 472 2.99 8.70 2.86
N ALA A 473 4.27 8.51 2.54
CA ALA A 473 4.80 8.79 1.21
C ALA A 473 4.20 7.85 0.15
N GLU A 474 4.01 6.58 0.49
CA GLU A 474 3.53 5.56 -0.46
C GLU A 474 2.08 5.79 -0.87
N ALA A 475 1.17 5.88 0.11
CA ALA A 475 -0.24 6.17 -0.14
C ALA A 475 -0.44 7.53 -0.84
N ARG A 476 0.41 8.53 -0.53
CA ARG A 476 0.37 9.84 -1.18
C ARG A 476 0.79 9.77 -2.64
N GLU A 477 1.93 9.14 -2.95
CA GLU A 477 2.37 8.98 -4.33
C GLU A 477 1.38 8.11 -5.11
N ALA A 478 0.76 7.10 -4.47
CA ALA A 478 -0.28 6.28 -5.10
C ALA A 478 -1.49 7.12 -5.49
N ALA A 479 -1.94 7.98 -4.58
CA ALA A 479 -2.99 8.95 -4.85
C ALA A 479 -2.59 9.94 -5.96
N ARG A 480 -1.36 10.48 -5.96
CA ARG A 480 -0.90 11.41 -7.01
C ARG A 480 -0.83 10.76 -8.38
N ALA A 481 -0.27 9.55 -8.45
CA ALA A 481 -0.19 8.75 -9.67
C ALA A 481 -1.59 8.42 -10.21
N ALA A 482 -2.52 8.04 -9.33
CA ALA A 482 -3.92 7.81 -9.68
C ALA A 482 -4.62 9.08 -10.18
N LEU A 483 -4.22 10.25 -9.68
CA LEU A 483 -4.76 11.57 -10.07
C LEU A 483 -4.02 12.24 -11.22
N HIS A 484 -3.05 11.59 -11.85
CA HIS A 484 -2.21 12.14 -12.92
C HIS A 484 -1.57 13.49 -12.59
N ARG A 485 -1.25 13.74 -11.32
CA ARG A 485 -0.50 14.94 -10.96
C ARG A 485 0.96 14.77 -11.39
N PRO A 486 1.59 15.81 -11.98
CA PRO A 486 3.00 15.78 -12.30
C PRO A 486 3.81 15.52 -11.01
N GLU A 487 4.93 14.82 -11.17
CA GLU A 487 5.91 14.67 -10.11
C GLU A 487 6.44 16.06 -9.72
N GLU A 488 6.55 16.30 -8.42
CA GLU A 488 7.20 17.51 -7.94
C GLU A 488 8.70 17.45 -8.23
N PRO A 489 9.34 18.59 -8.55
CA PRO A 489 10.78 18.65 -8.72
C PRO A 489 11.49 18.04 -7.51
N VAL A 490 12.55 17.29 -7.77
CA VAL A 490 13.26 16.51 -6.74
C VAL A 490 13.80 17.40 -5.60
N GLY A 491 14.05 18.69 -5.85
CA GLY A 491 14.45 19.67 -4.83
C GLY A 491 13.35 20.05 -3.81
N ASP A 492 12.08 19.82 -4.13
CA ASP A 492 10.94 19.97 -3.22
C ASP A 492 10.57 18.63 -2.53
N ALA A 493 11.42 17.61 -2.67
CA ALA A 493 11.19 16.28 -2.11
C ALA A 493 11.02 16.36 -0.60
N PRO A 494 9.90 15.86 -0.07
CA PRO A 494 9.66 16.00 1.35
C PRO A 494 10.62 15.13 2.18
N GLY A 495 11.50 15.77 2.95
CA GLY A 495 12.48 15.09 3.80
C GLY A 495 13.93 15.12 3.31
N ALA A 496 14.23 15.84 2.24
CA ALA A 496 15.56 16.44 2.09
C ALA A 496 15.68 17.55 3.13
N ALA A 497 16.67 17.46 4.02
CA ALA A 497 17.06 18.63 4.81
C ALA A 497 17.79 19.59 3.86
N GLY A 498 17.09 20.62 3.39
CA GLY A 498 17.59 21.62 2.45
C GLY A 498 17.06 21.47 1.01
N PRO A 499 16.61 22.57 0.37
CA PRO A 499 16.56 22.65 -1.09
C PRO A 499 18.01 22.54 -1.63
N PRO A 500 18.24 22.07 -2.88
CA PRO A 500 19.29 22.67 -3.68
C PRO A 500 18.84 24.12 -3.88
N GLU A 501 19.24 25.02 -2.97
CA GLU A 501 19.02 26.44 -3.16
C GLU A 501 19.62 26.81 -4.53
N ARG A 502 18.94 27.72 -5.21
CA ARG A 502 19.36 28.28 -6.50
C ARG A 502 20.66 29.12 -6.42
N ASP A 503 21.37 29.03 -5.30
CA ASP A 503 22.75 29.47 -5.13
C ASP A 503 23.63 28.23 -5.23
N GLY A 504 24.55 28.20 -6.19
CA GLY A 504 25.42 27.06 -6.50
C GLY A 504 26.45 26.69 -5.41
N ASP A 505 26.04 26.62 -4.15
CA ASP A 505 26.89 26.22 -3.04
C ASP A 505 26.77 24.71 -2.79
N THR A 506 27.62 23.95 -3.49
CA THR A 506 27.72 22.48 -3.37
C THR A 506 28.50 22.02 -2.13
N THR A 507 28.92 22.93 -1.25
CA THR A 507 29.87 22.63 -0.14
C THR A 507 29.21 22.10 1.15
N HIS A 508 27.90 21.86 1.17
CA HIS A 508 27.18 21.42 2.36
C HIS A 508 26.78 19.94 2.33
N PRO A 509 26.81 19.23 3.48
CA PRO A 509 26.39 17.84 3.54
C PRO A 509 24.88 17.72 3.32
N LEU A 510 24.50 16.86 2.38
CA LEU A 510 23.12 16.43 2.16
C LEU A 510 22.78 15.30 3.13
N VAL A 511 21.72 15.51 3.94
CA VAL A 511 21.26 14.52 4.92
C VAL A 511 19.85 14.06 4.55
N LEU A 512 19.70 12.75 4.37
CA LEU A 512 18.46 12.09 4.02
C LEU A 512 18.07 11.10 5.12
N ALA A 513 16.78 11.04 5.43
CA ALA A 513 16.21 10.09 6.38
C ALA A 513 15.40 9.02 5.64
N SER A 514 15.41 7.81 6.17
CA SER A 514 14.73 6.63 5.65
C SER A 514 14.31 5.77 6.86
N GLY A 515 13.26 6.22 7.54
CA GLY A 515 12.85 5.71 8.85
C GLY A 515 13.94 5.91 9.91
N ASN A 516 14.48 4.81 10.45
CA ASN A 516 15.57 4.83 11.43
C ASN A 516 16.98 4.66 10.82
N LEU A 517 17.07 4.70 9.48
CA LEU A 517 18.30 4.79 8.72
C LEU A 517 18.49 6.22 8.20
N GLY A 518 19.71 6.75 8.36
CA GLY A 518 20.14 8.05 7.87
C GLY A 518 21.26 7.90 6.84
N LEU A 519 21.25 8.77 5.83
CA LEU A 519 22.24 8.79 4.76
C LEU A 519 22.83 10.20 4.69
N VAL A 520 24.16 10.29 4.70
CA VAL A 520 24.88 11.57 4.53
C VAL A 520 25.72 11.50 3.28
N SER A 521 25.61 12.51 2.42
CA SER A 521 26.42 12.66 1.21
C SER A 521 27.07 14.04 1.17
N PHE A 522 28.30 14.11 0.70
CA PHE A 522 29.08 15.33 0.44
C PHE A 522 29.15 15.55 -1.08
N PRO A 523 28.25 16.35 -1.67
CA PRO A 523 28.12 16.47 -3.13
C PRO A 523 29.35 17.06 -3.83
N ASP A 524 30.17 17.84 -3.10
CA ASP A 524 31.43 18.42 -3.55
C ASP A 524 32.55 17.39 -3.74
N VAL A 525 32.38 16.16 -3.23
CA VAL A 525 33.39 15.11 -3.28
C VAL A 525 32.97 14.03 -4.28
N PRO A 526 33.71 13.83 -5.39
CA PRO A 526 33.45 12.73 -6.31
C PRO A 526 33.58 11.37 -5.64
N GLY A 527 32.62 10.47 -5.87
CA GLY A 527 32.59 9.14 -5.26
C GLY A 527 32.40 9.17 -3.74
N ARG A 528 32.67 8.04 -3.08
CA ARG A 528 32.55 7.93 -1.62
C ARG A 528 33.77 8.52 -0.92
N ILE A 529 33.55 9.52 -0.08
CA ILE A 529 34.59 10.09 0.78
C ILE A 529 35.13 9.00 1.72
N THR A 530 36.44 9.01 1.95
CA THR A 530 37.05 8.09 2.90
C THR A 530 36.97 8.65 4.33
N ARG A 531 37.03 7.77 5.32
CA ARG A 531 37.16 8.14 6.74
C ARG A 531 38.31 9.14 6.95
N GLU A 532 39.47 8.86 6.38
CA GLU A 532 40.68 9.66 6.57
C GLU A 532 40.57 11.06 5.94
N GLU A 533 39.83 11.19 4.84
CA GLU A 533 39.51 12.49 4.24
C GLU A 533 38.45 13.22 5.08
N LEU A 534 37.44 12.50 5.55
CA LEU A 534 36.37 13.05 6.37
C LEU A 534 36.90 13.57 7.71
N ASP A 535 37.81 12.84 8.37
CA ASP A 535 38.47 13.25 9.61
C ASP A 535 39.34 14.50 9.40
N ARG A 536 39.90 14.70 8.20
CA ARG A 536 40.66 15.92 7.87
C ARG A 536 39.75 17.13 7.65
N ARG A 537 38.62 16.94 6.96
CA ARG A 537 37.67 18.02 6.63
C ARG A 537 36.77 18.40 7.81
N HIS A 538 36.31 17.40 8.55
CA HIS A 538 35.35 17.53 9.64
C HIS A 538 35.78 16.68 10.85
N PRO A 539 36.85 17.05 11.57
CA PRO A 539 37.44 16.24 12.64
C PRO A 539 36.47 15.84 13.76
N ALA A 540 35.43 16.64 14.00
CA ALA A 540 34.45 16.39 15.06
C ALA A 540 33.26 15.53 14.61
N LEU A 541 33.06 15.29 13.30
CA LEU A 541 31.81 14.72 12.78
C LEU A 541 31.58 13.28 13.23
N LEU A 542 32.55 12.39 13.01
CA LEU A 542 32.40 10.98 13.32
C LEU A 542 32.20 10.78 14.83
N GLY A 543 33.01 11.42 15.67
CA GLY A 543 32.85 11.38 17.13
C GLY A 543 31.49 11.94 17.59
N THR A 544 31.07 13.09 17.05
CA THR A 544 29.75 13.69 17.36
C THR A 544 28.60 12.73 17.05
N LEU A 545 28.70 11.95 15.97
CA LEU A 545 27.69 10.97 15.62
C LEU A 545 27.77 9.72 16.52
N THR A 546 28.95 9.13 16.67
CA THR A 546 29.11 7.84 17.38
C THR A 546 28.89 7.94 18.88
N ASP A 547 29.20 9.09 19.49
CA ASP A 547 29.01 9.29 20.93
C ASP A 547 27.60 9.80 21.28
N HIS A 548 26.77 10.11 20.28
CA HIS A 548 25.40 10.53 20.53
C HIS A 548 24.52 9.31 20.88
N PRO A 549 23.80 9.30 22.03
CA PRO A 549 23.07 8.12 22.52
C PRO A 549 21.90 7.66 21.64
N GLY A 550 21.49 8.49 20.69
CA GLY A 550 20.48 8.17 19.66
C GLY A 550 21.02 7.47 18.42
N ILE A 551 22.34 7.33 18.28
CA ILE A 551 22.98 6.66 17.15
C ILE A 551 23.45 5.29 17.63
N GLY A 552 23.12 4.24 16.87
CA GLY A 552 23.54 2.88 17.17
C GLY A 552 24.92 2.61 16.59
N PHE A 553 25.11 2.93 15.31
CA PHE A 553 26.39 2.83 14.63
C PHE A 553 26.43 3.69 13.36
N VAL A 554 27.65 3.94 12.87
CA VAL A 554 27.93 4.64 11.61
C VAL A 554 28.80 3.75 10.73
N LEU A 555 28.35 3.45 9.51
CA LEU A 555 29.18 2.84 8.47
C LEU A 555 29.88 3.94 7.66
N VAL A 556 31.19 3.81 7.51
CA VAL A 556 32.05 4.66 6.67
C VAL A 556 33.05 3.81 5.90
N ARG A 557 33.51 4.28 4.74
CA ARG A 557 34.59 3.65 3.99
C ARG A 557 35.94 4.20 4.45
N SER A 558 36.84 3.36 4.95
CA SER A 558 38.26 3.66 5.16
C SER A 558 39.07 3.32 3.91
N ALA A 559 40.08 4.14 3.61
CA ALA A 559 41.05 3.83 2.55
C ALA A 559 41.92 2.62 2.92
N GLU A 560 42.26 2.48 4.20
CA GLU A 560 43.15 1.43 4.70
C GLU A 560 42.41 0.12 5.02
N HIS A 561 41.22 0.22 5.60
CA HIS A 561 40.51 -0.93 6.16
C HIS A 561 39.24 -1.33 5.41
N GLY A 562 38.93 -0.65 4.31
CA GLY A 562 37.69 -0.87 3.57
C GLY A 562 36.46 -0.41 4.37
N PRO A 563 35.33 -1.13 4.33
CA PRO A 563 34.12 -0.73 5.05
C PRO A 563 34.25 -0.99 6.56
N VAL A 564 34.06 0.07 7.34
CA VAL A 564 34.24 0.09 8.79
C VAL A 564 32.98 0.60 9.47
N VAL A 565 32.53 -0.11 10.50
CA VAL A 565 31.43 0.33 11.35
C VAL A 565 31.98 0.90 12.64
N LEU A 566 31.56 2.11 12.97
CA LEU A 566 31.97 2.85 14.16
C LEU A 566 30.84 2.88 15.17
N GLY A 567 31.21 2.76 16.44
CA GLY A 567 30.33 2.87 17.59
C GLY A 567 30.90 3.80 18.67
N PRO A 568 30.21 3.92 19.82
CA PRO A 568 30.61 4.85 20.88
C PRO A 568 31.97 4.51 21.47
N ALA A 569 32.65 5.51 22.05
CA ALA A 569 33.92 5.35 22.75
C ALA A 569 35.03 4.70 21.88
N GLY A 570 35.04 4.99 20.59
CA GLY A 570 36.05 4.49 19.64
C GLY A 570 35.88 3.03 19.23
N ALA A 571 34.72 2.42 19.52
CA ALA A 571 34.40 1.08 19.07
C ALA A 571 34.40 0.97 17.53
N GLU A 572 34.96 -0.13 17.01
CA GLU A 572 35.13 -0.33 15.57
C GLU A 572 34.92 -1.80 15.18
N HIS A 573 34.23 -2.04 14.06
CA HIS A 573 34.15 -3.35 13.41
C HIS A 573 34.56 -3.21 11.94
N ARG A 574 35.68 -3.83 11.57
CA ARG A 574 36.23 -3.86 10.21
C ARG A 574 35.61 -5.01 9.43
N LEU A 575 34.66 -4.71 8.53
CA LEU A 575 33.79 -5.74 7.94
C LEU A 575 34.51 -6.71 6.99
N ASP A 576 35.64 -6.29 6.40
CA ASP A 576 36.38 -7.17 5.48
C ASP A 576 37.24 -8.21 6.20
N THR A 577 37.80 -7.86 7.37
CA THR A 577 38.63 -8.76 8.18
C THR A 577 37.87 -9.43 9.32
N GLY A 578 36.69 -8.90 9.69
CA GLY A 578 35.94 -9.30 10.88
C GLY A 578 36.58 -8.85 12.20
N ARG A 579 37.62 -8.01 12.17
CA ARG A 579 38.30 -7.53 13.37
C ARG A 579 37.43 -6.49 14.09
N VAL A 580 37.23 -6.70 15.39
CA VAL A 580 36.54 -5.77 16.29
C VAL A 580 37.54 -5.12 17.25
N LEU A 581 37.42 -3.81 17.45
CA LEU A 581 38.15 -3.04 18.45
C LEU A 581 37.13 -2.45 19.44
N GLY A 582 37.35 -2.66 20.74
CA GLY A 582 36.36 -2.31 21.76
C GLY A 582 35.10 -3.20 21.69
N SER A 583 33.94 -2.63 22.00
CA SER A 583 32.65 -3.32 21.94
C SER A 583 32.15 -3.38 20.50
N ASP A 584 31.69 -4.53 20.01
CA ASP A 584 31.14 -4.64 18.64
C ASP A 584 29.88 -3.76 18.48
N PRO A 585 29.90 -2.71 17.63
CA PRO A 585 28.75 -1.82 17.43
C PRO A 585 27.53 -2.54 16.83
N LEU A 586 27.73 -3.69 16.17
CA LEU A 586 26.66 -4.44 15.50
C LEU A 586 26.05 -5.54 16.38
N ALA A 587 26.69 -5.91 17.50
CA ALA A 587 26.21 -6.97 18.38
C ALA A 587 24.74 -6.78 18.86
N PRO A 588 24.28 -5.56 19.22
CA PRO A 588 22.89 -5.36 19.64
C PRO A 588 21.84 -5.67 18.56
N PHE A 589 22.22 -5.67 17.28
CA PHE A 589 21.31 -5.88 16.15
C PHE A 589 21.16 -7.36 15.76
N GLY A 590 21.83 -8.25 16.50
CA GLY A 590 21.70 -9.69 16.36
C GLY A 590 22.58 -10.30 15.27
N PRO A 591 22.55 -11.64 15.14
CA PRO A 591 23.40 -12.35 14.19
C PRO A 591 23.08 -11.90 12.76
N GLY A 592 24.06 -11.80 11.88
CA GLY A 592 23.84 -11.41 10.48
C GLY A 592 23.78 -9.90 10.20
N ALA A 593 23.77 -9.04 11.23
CA ALA A 593 23.87 -7.58 11.07
C ALA A 593 25.15 -7.20 10.28
N ALA A 594 26.31 -7.77 10.62
CA ALA A 594 27.55 -7.54 9.90
C ALA A 594 27.48 -7.94 8.42
N ALA A 595 26.81 -9.05 8.10
CA ALA A 595 26.62 -9.48 6.71
C ALA A 595 25.70 -8.53 5.93
N ALA A 596 24.60 -8.07 6.55
CA ALA A 596 23.69 -7.11 5.94
C ALA A 596 24.37 -5.75 5.67
N VAL A 597 25.11 -5.23 6.65
CA VAL A 597 25.87 -3.97 6.51
C VAL A 597 26.98 -4.12 5.47
N ARG A 598 27.72 -5.24 5.48
CA ARG A 598 28.78 -5.52 4.50
C ARG A 598 28.24 -5.61 3.09
N ARG A 599 27.04 -6.18 2.89
CA ARG A 599 26.38 -6.22 1.58
C ARG A 599 26.12 -4.81 1.06
N THR A 600 25.43 -3.97 1.84
CA THR A 600 25.13 -2.59 1.43
C THR A 600 26.41 -1.75 1.24
N ALA A 601 27.47 -2.00 2.01
CA ALA A 601 28.75 -1.31 1.83
C ALA A 601 29.39 -1.55 0.44
N ARG A 602 29.00 -2.61 -0.27
CA ARG A 602 29.46 -2.89 -1.65
C ARG A 602 28.72 -2.08 -2.70
N PHE A 603 27.53 -1.56 -2.38
CA PHE A 603 26.71 -0.83 -3.34
C PHE A 603 27.43 0.44 -3.82
N PRO A 604 27.56 0.65 -5.15
CA PRO A 604 28.11 1.88 -5.73
C PRO A 604 27.46 3.15 -5.18
N HIS A 605 26.14 3.15 -5.00
CA HIS A 605 25.37 4.31 -4.55
C HIS A 605 25.12 4.35 -3.03
N ALA A 606 25.80 3.53 -2.23
CA ALA A 606 25.80 3.74 -0.79
C ALA A 606 26.35 5.12 -0.44
N ALA A 607 25.71 5.81 0.49
CA ALA A 607 26.09 7.15 0.90
C ALA A 607 27.47 7.16 1.59
N ASP A 608 28.07 8.35 1.72
CA ASP A 608 29.36 8.53 2.38
C ASP A 608 29.33 8.03 3.83
N LEU A 609 28.25 8.35 4.54
CA LEU A 609 27.91 7.77 5.83
C LEU A 609 26.52 7.15 5.77
N MET A 610 26.42 5.91 6.23
CA MET A 610 25.15 5.24 6.50
C MET A 610 25.01 5.10 8.02
N ILE A 611 23.95 5.67 8.58
CA ILE A 611 23.79 5.87 10.02
C ILE A 611 22.54 5.14 10.49
N ASN A 612 22.68 4.15 11.37
CA ASN A 612 21.54 3.50 12.00
C ASN A 612 21.30 4.13 13.37
N SER A 613 20.04 4.45 13.69
CA SER A 613 19.73 4.92 15.04
C SER A 613 19.94 3.81 16.08
N SER A 614 19.98 4.20 17.35
CA SER A 614 20.09 3.25 18.44
C SER A 614 18.83 2.38 18.54
N TYR A 615 19.04 1.18 19.05
CA TYR A 615 18.04 0.14 19.25
C TYR A 615 18.08 -0.31 20.70
N ASP A 616 16.92 -0.42 21.33
CA ASP A 616 16.75 -0.98 22.67
C ASP A 616 16.25 -2.43 22.56
N PRO A 617 17.09 -3.44 22.86
CA PRO A 617 16.70 -4.84 22.81
C PRO A 617 15.60 -5.24 23.79
N ALA A 618 15.45 -4.53 24.91
CA ALA A 618 14.46 -4.86 25.94
C ALA A 618 13.06 -4.46 25.50
N THR A 619 12.92 -3.31 24.85
CA THR A 619 11.61 -2.77 24.42
C THR A 619 11.33 -3.01 22.94
N GLY A 620 12.34 -3.39 22.16
CA GLY A 620 12.23 -3.46 20.71
C GLY A 620 12.29 -2.09 20.03
N ALA A 621 12.59 -1.01 20.78
CA ALA A 621 12.38 0.35 20.31
C ALA A 621 13.53 0.86 19.43
N VAL A 622 13.17 1.65 18.42
CA VAL A 622 14.11 2.38 17.55
C VAL A 622 13.75 3.85 17.46
N HIS A 623 14.70 4.69 17.08
CA HIS A 623 14.48 6.12 16.92
C HIS A 623 14.45 6.52 15.45
N ALA A 624 13.26 6.71 14.90
CA ALA A 624 13.10 7.19 13.53
C ALA A 624 13.69 8.59 13.37
N PHE A 625 14.51 8.81 12.35
CA PHE A 625 14.95 10.15 11.93
C PHE A 625 13.81 10.93 11.24
N GLU A 626 12.74 10.24 10.85
CA GLU A 626 11.51 10.80 10.31
C GLU A 626 10.41 10.97 11.38
N GLU A 627 9.36 11.71 11.04
CA GLU A 627 8.20 11.92 11.91
C GLU A 627 7.23 10.74 11.92
N GLN A 628 7.73 9.55 12.27
CA GLN A 628 6.99 8.30 12.33
C GLN A 628 7.26 7.57 13.65
N ILE A 629 6.21 7.02 14.29
CA ILE A 629 6.32 6.29 15.57
C ILE A 629 6.23 4.77 15.42
N GLY A 630 5.68 4.30 14.29
CA GLY A 630 6.02 3.00 13.73
C GLY A 630 7.06 3.25 12.64
N SER A 631 8.19 2.57 12.69
CA SER A 631 9.33 2.84 11.82
C SER A 631 9.88 1.55 11.25
N HIS A 632 10.31 1.64 10.00
CA HIS A 632 11.08 0.63 9.31
C HIS A 632 12.12 1.36 8.43
N GLY A 633 13.13 0.67 7.93
CA GLY A 633 14.16 1.25 7.06
C GLY A 633 15.60 0.96 7.46
N GLY A 634 15.84 0.59 8.71
CA GLY A 634 17.15 0.20 9.20
C GLY A 634 17.11 -1.16 9.92
N LEU A 635 18.10 -1.36 10.79
CA LEU A 635 18.18 -2.50 11.69
C LEU A 635 17.56 -2.19 13.05
N GLY A 636 17.08 -3.25 13.70
CA GLY A 636 16.65 -3.24 15.11
C GLY A 636 15.14 -3.44 15.28
N GLY A 637 14.76 -4.28 16.24
CA GLY A 637 13.36 -4.55 16.58
C GLY A 637 12.61 -5.39 15.53
N ALA A 638 11.29 -5.25 15.52
CA ALA A 638 10.40 -6.07 14.69
C ALA A 638 10.44 -5.71 13.19
N GLN A 639 11.00 -4.56 12.79
CA GLN A 639 11.07 -4.14 11.39
C GLN A 639 11.79 -5.15 10.48
N SER A 640 12.81 -5.83 11.00
CA SER A 640 13.61 -6.80 10.24
C SER A 640 13.05 -8.22 10.27
N HIS A 641 11.84 -8.43 10.82
CA HIS A 641 11.24 -9.76 11.03
C HIS A 641 9.87 -9.91 10.32
N PRO A 642 9.83 -9.87 8.98
CA PRO A 642 8.66 -10.23 8.18
C PRO A 642 8.37 -11.73 8.16
N PHE A 643 7.31 -12.13 7.43
CA PHE A 643 6.85 -13.53 7.38
C PHE A 643 6.42 -14.00 5.99
N LEU A 644 6.37 -15.32 5.83
CA LEU A 644 5.65 -16.06 4.80
C LEU A 644 4.60 -16.95 5.47
N LEU A 645 3.34 -16.81 5.10
CA LEU A 645 2.25 -17.72 5.46
C LEU A 645 1.80 -18.45 4.21
N TRP A 646 2.12 -19.73 4.13
CA TRP A 646 2.06 -20.49 2.88
C TRP A 646 1.28 -21.81 3.05
N PRO A 647 0.53 -22.28 2.02
CA PRO A 647 -0.19 -23.55 2.07
C PRO A 647 0.75 -24.73 2.29
N ALA A 648 0.42 -25.63 3.22
CA ALA A 648 1.28 -26.76 3.60
C ALA A 648 1.56 -27.77 2.46
N GLU A 649 0.84 -27.68 1.34
CA GLU A 649 1.08 -28.47 0.12
C GLU A 649 2.29 -27.99 -0.70
N LEU A 650 2.77 -26.77 -0.48
CA LEU A 650 3.98 -26.26 -1.15
C LEU A 650 5.24 -26.77 -0.45
N THR A 651 6.37 -26.76 -1.15
CA THR A 651 7.64 -27.12 -0.49
C THR A 651 8.03 -26.07 0.57
N PRO A 652 8.61 -26.48 1.72
CA PRO A 652 9.04 -25.53 2.76
C PRO A 652 10.00 -24.45 2.22
N PRO A 653 9.85 -23.16 2.61
CA PRO A 653 10.72 -22.07 2.17
C PRO A 653 12.22 -22.36 2.39
N SER A 654 12.52 -23.03 3.51
CA SER A 654 13.86 -23.47 3.87
C SER A 654 13.83 -24.98 4.17
N PRO A 655 14.26 -25.83 3.22
CA PRO A 655 14.26 -27.29 3.39
C PRO A 655 15.13 -27.75 4.56
N ASP A 656 16.27 -27.09 4.76
CA ASP A 656 17.27 -27.43 5.78
C ASP A 656 17.06 -26.69 7.11
N GLY A 657 15.97 -25.93 7.23
CA GLY A 657 15.67 -25.11 8.41
C GLY A 657 16.56 -23.86 8.57
N ALA A 658 17.47 -23.60 7.62
CA ALA A 658 18.32 -22.41 7.62
C ALA A 658 17.48 -21.10 7.59
N PRO A 659 17.85 -20.05 8.34
CA PRO A 659 17.12 -18.79 8.33
C PRO A 659 17.09 -18.14 6.94
N LEU A 660 15.90 -17.81 6.43
CA LEU A 660 15.74 -17.10 5.18
C LEU A 660 16.15 -15.63 5.37
N THR A 661 17.18 -15.18 4.66
CA THR A 661 17.76 -13.83 4.81
C THR A 661 17.80 -13.10 3.48
N GLY A 662 17.30 -11.87 3.44
CA GLY A 662 17.23 -11.01 2.27
C GLY A 662 16.05 -11.34 1.35
N ALA A 663 15.52 -10.31 0.68
CA ALA A 663 14.37 -10.46 -0.20
C ALA A 663 14.68 -11.30 -1.46
N GLU A 664 15.93 -11.35 -1.90
CA GLU A 664 16.38 -12.19 -3.02
C GLU A 664 16.24 -13.69 -2.72
N ALA A 665 16.45 -14.09 -1.46
CA ALA A 665 16.24 -15.48 -1.04
C ALA A 665 14.74 -15.84 -1.07
N VAL A 666 13.89 -14.91 -0.65
CA VAL A 666 12.42 -15.06 -0.73
C VAL A 666 11.98 -15.15 -2.19
N HIS A 667 12.51 -14.33 -3.10
CA HIS A 667 12.20 -14.41 -4.53
C HIS A 667 12.43 -15.82 -5.10
N ARG A 668 13.54 -16.48 -4.74
CA ARG A 668 13.81 -17.86 -5.16
C ARG A 668 12.74 -18.83 -4.66
N VAL A 669 12.26 -18.65 -3.43
CA VAL A 669 11.13 -19.43 -2.87
C VAL A 669 9.85 -19.19 -3.67
N LEU A 670 9.47 -17.93 -3.91
CA LEU A 670 8.26 -17.59 -4.66
C LEU A 670 8.30 -18.16 -6.08
N ARG A 671 9.45 -18.03 -6.76
CA ARG A 671 9.67 -18.57 -8.10
C ARG A 671 9.60 -20.09 -8.13
N ARG A 672 10.13 -20.77 -7.11
CA ARG A 672 10.02 -22.23 -6.97
C ARG A 672 8.56 -22.66 -6.80
N TRP A 673 7.82 -22.00 -5.92
CA TRP A 673 6.39 -22.28 -5.72
C TRP A 673 5.54 -22.07 -6.97
N LEU A 674 5.88 -21.09 -7.81
CA LEU A 674 5.23 -20.94 -9.12
C LEU A 674 5.49 -22.13 -10.04
N ARG A 675 6.72 -22.66 -10.08
CA ARG A 675 7.04 -23.85 -10.89
C ARG A 675 6.40 -25.13 -10.34
N GLU A 676 6.20 -25.23 -9.03
CA GLU A 676 5.46 -26.33 -8.40
C GLU A 676 3.98 -26.39 -8.80
N ALA A 677 3.45 -25.35 -9.45
CA ALA A 677 2.12 -25.39 -10.04
C ALA A 677 2.09 -26.20 -11.34
N ASP A 678 3.19 -26.21 -12.11
CA ASP A 678 3.27 -26.76 -13.47
C ASP A 678 3.52 -28.29 -13.51
N GLY A 679 3.72 -28.92 -12.34
CA GLY A 679 4.07 -30.35 -12.23
C GLY A 679 5.56 -30.65 -12.50
N PRO A 680 6.04 -31.87 -12.26
CA PRO A 680 7.39 -32.27 -12.64
C PRO A 680 7.52 -32.23 -14.17
N GLN A 681 8.52 -31.48 -14.67
CA GLN A 681 8.83 -31.50 -16.10
C GLN A 681 9.53 -32.82 -16.43
N LEU A 682 8.81 -33.75 -17.06
CA LEU A 682 9.41 -34.92 -17.68
C LEU A 682 10.07 -34.46 -18.99
N PRO A 683 11.38 -34.67 -19.18
CA PRO A 683 12.00 -34.48 -20.49
C PRO A 683 11.25 -35.33 -21.52
N LEU A 684 10.87 -34.75 -22.65
CA LEU A 684 10.38 -35.53 -23.77
C LEU A 684 11.52 -36.47 -24.19
N GLU A 685 11.32 -37.78 -24.09
CA GLU A 685 12.21 -38.75 -24.71
C GLU A 685 12.28 -38.41 -26.20
N GLU A 686 13.49 -38.14 -26.70
CA GLU A 686 13.73 -38.00 -28.13
C GLU A 686 13.17 -39.24 -28.81
N ALA A 687 12.17 -39.05 -29.66
CA ALA A 687 11.62 -40.12 -30.47
C ALA A 687 12.78 -40.74 -31.26
N THR A 688 13.23 -41.91 -30.82
CA THR A 688 14.16 -42.75 -31.55
C THR A 688 13.52 -43.04 -32.90
N ASN A 689 14.02 -42.39 -33.94
CA ASN A 689 13.74 -42.76 -35.32
C ASN A 689 14.26 -44.18 -35.53
N GLU A 690 13.39 -45.19 -35.35
CA GLU A 690 13.63 -46.49 -35.94
C GLU A 690 13.61 -46.34 -37.48
N PRO A 691 14.67 -46.75 -38.17
CA PRO A 691 14.65 -46.76 -39.63
C PRO A 691 13.72 -47.88 -40.08
N SER A 692 12.62 -47.49 -40.74
CA SER A 692 11.79 -48.43 -41.49
C SER A 692 12.67 -49.16 -42.52
N GLY A 693 12.85 -50.45 -42.31
CA GLY A 693 13.61 -51.32 -43.20
C GLY A 693 12.97 -51.41 -44.59
N ARG A 694 13.83 -51.32 -45.60
CA ARG A 694 13.75 -52.08 -46.83
C ARG A 694 15.12 -52.68 -47.11
#